data_AF-A0A2G4GKT3-F1
#
_entry.id   AF-A0A2G4GKT3-F1
#
_cell.length_a   1.000
_cell.length_b   1.000
_cell.length_c   1.000
_cell.angle_alpha   90.00
_cell.angle_beta   90.00
_cell.angle_gamma   90.00
#
_symmetry.space_group_name_H-M   'P 1'
#
loop_
_entity.id
_entity.type
_entity.pdbx_description
1 polymer ?
#
loop_
_entity_poly.entity_id
_entity_poly.type
_entity_poly.pdbx_seq_one_letter_code
_entity_poly.pdbx_strand_id
1 'polypeptide(L)'
;MTKKSILIILIALTLHPVLFSQSLSPSPAVIGKWLKNWMISDPVILNESSGETDLNSHIDGFDTDFLTTIGGEEHVMVKKANQANHASNTPGWKMYHSSDSIINLEKVVGLKNHSLAYAYTEVISDKVKVVQLSFGSDDGIAIWLNGIKVWDRAEDRGVVPDIDLVVVALKKGLNTVLMKIENKSKEWGFCARFLPFQQSDLSNILSITTDANGRASLISSYTLPALQQLVASTDIEIFAQDGKLIQKENRSTEIEGPIKLDLSRFRSYAANLDILLRNGQHVKTKLNFSAGKKENYSLFSNASSAYRIALTRDASASESWAAKELQHWLKEISGVELPIQEIGQPYTGPQIVLGYTPPIKDIFGNPIPNDLDESFHYINFGPDIYIYGGKTRGTMYGVMSFLENEMGCRWYTPSASIIPKKKVFEFSSLDHSEKPGVRVRNDFYFEAFNPTWAARNRINGTNTFGKSREQIGETENYWGVHTFNFFVPVTEFSTSHPEYFSLLNGKREFHDVQLCLSNPDVLNIITDRIKKQMRENPDNLIYDVSQNDCYRPCQCGNCQAIVKHEGSESGLIIWFVNQVAEAVEKEFPDKFIGTLAYQYTRTPPKYIHPRKNVVVRLCSIECCFSHDFKSCEQNKSFLSDLKNWSTLAPHLYIWDYVVNFSNYIMPFPNFKVLQSNIQTLRDNHSIGIMEQAAYQGRGGEFAELRAYLISKLLWNPECNTDNVITDFMYGYYGRSGRFIRQYFDLLHKQVVAGTHIHLGLSSDDPIFTDDFVAASVKLFEEAARVADNTEILSRVEVASLPILYLKCKRTPGLAKFDGTYQKFCSITKREGIIYYSEDGENTRLRFHKEVEAAK
;
A
#
# COMPACT_ATOMS: atom_id res chain seq x y z
N MET A 1 3.66 10.36 -110.77
CA MET A 1 3.82 11.72 -111.34
C MET A 1 4.17 12.64 -110.18
N THR A 2 5.48 12.83 -109.91
CA THR A 2 6.36 13.94 -110.35
C THR A 2 6.24 15.17 -109.44
N LYS A 3 7.31 15.74 -108.86
CA LYS A 3 8.75 15.44 -108.83
C LYS A 3 9.40 16.43 -107.82
N LYS A 4 10.33 15.92 -107.00
CA LYS A 4 11.69 16.40 -106.65
C LYS A 4 11.89 17.87 -106.18
N SER A 5 12.70 18.18 -105.16
CA SER A 5 14.15 17.93 -105.08
C SER A 5 14.71 18.29 -103.67
N ILE A 6 15.55 17.44 -103.04
CA ILE A 6 17.02 17.60 -102.80
C ILE A 6 17.31 18.66 -101.68
N LEU A 7 18.01 18.43 -100.55
CA LEU A 7 19.37 17.89 -100.37
C LEU A 7 19.85 17.94 -98.88
N ILE A 8 20.79 17.05 -98.54
CA ILE A 8 21.94 17.16 -97.61
C ILE A 8 21.78 17.06 -96.07
N ILE A 9 22.56 16.11 -95.56
CA ILE A 9 23.02 15.82 -94.20
C ILE A 9 24.01 16.89 -93.73
N LEU A 10 23.87 17.40 -92.50
CA LEU A 10 25.04 17.79 -91.70
C LEU A 10 24.79 17.48 -90.21
N ILE A 11 25.55 16.50 -89.71
CA ILE A 11 25.73 16.24 -88.28
C ILE A 11 26.59 17.38 -87.74
N ALA A 12 26.04 18.16 -86.80
CA ALA A 12 26.80 19.08 -85.97
C ALA A 12 26.66 18.63 -84.51
N LEU A 13 27.76 18.15 -83.94
CA LEU A 13 27.93 18.00 -82.49
C LEU A 13 27.68 19.36 -81.84
N THR A 14 26.66 19.45 -80.98
CA THR A 14 26.56 20.51 -79.98
C THR A 14 26.82 19.90 -78.60
N LEU A 15 28.06 20.03 -78.14
CA LEU A 15 28.43 19.94 -76.73
C LEU A 15 27.51 20.88 -75.93
N HIS A 16 26.50 20.31 -75.27
CA HIS A 16 25.80 21.00 -74.20
C HIS A 16 26.66 20.89 -72.94
N PRO A 17 26.95 22.00 -72.25
CA PRO A 17 27.61 21.92 -70.96
C PRO A 17 26.63 21.22 -70.01
N VAL A 18 27.04 20.07 -69.49
CA VAL A 18 26.39 19.45 -68.34
C VAL A 18 26.59 20.42 -67.18
N LEU A 19 25.55 21.20 -66.87
CA LEU A 19 25.46 21.95 -65.61
C LEU A 19 25.41 20.92 -64.48
N PHE A 20 26.57 20.64 -63.89
CA PHE A 20 26.65 19.92 -62.63
C PHE A 20 25.91 20.72 -61.55
N SER A 21 24.71 20.25 -61.20
CA SER A 21 23.94 20.69 -60.05
C SER A 21 24.68 20.27 -58.76
N GLN A 22 25.40 21.18 -58.11
CA GLN A 22 25.92 20.96 -56.75
C GLN A 22 24.77 21.04 -55.74
N SER A 23 24.51 19.94 -55.04
CA SER A 23 23.74 19.92 -53.79
C SER A 23 24.47 20.70 -52.68
N LEU A 24 23.82 20.92 -51.54
CA LEU A 24 24.53 21.21 -50.30
C LEU A 24 25.64 20.16 -50.13
N SER A 25 26.85 20.57 -49.72
CA SER A 25 27.86 19.62 -49.27
C SER A 25 27.41 19.13 -47.90
N PRO A 26 26.90 17.90 -47.76
CA PRO A 26 26.28 17.49 -46.51
C PRO A 26 27.34 17.43 -45.40
N SER A 27 27.00 17.92 -44.22
CA SER A 27 27.92 17.88 -43.08
C SER A 27 27.82 16.53 -42.36
N PRO A 28 28.90 15.99 -41.76
CA PRO A 28 28.76 14.83 -40.90
C PRO A 28 27.78 15.10 -39.74
N ALA A 29 26.89 14.16 -39.43
CA ALA A 29 26.03 14.21 -38.26
C ALA A 29 26.86 13.96 -36.99
N VAL A 30 27.53 15.01 -36.50
CA VAL A 30 28.38 14.94 -35.29
C VAL A 30 27.52 15.13 -34.05
N ILE A 31 27.41 14.07 -33.24
CA ILE A 31 26.65 14.10 -31.99
C ILE A 31 27.27 15.11 -31.01
N GLY A 32 26.41 15.90 -30.35
CA GLY A 32 26.78 16.96 -29.40
C GLY A 32 27.12 18.30 -30.04
N LYS A 33 27.21 18.40 -31.37
CA LYS A 33 27.56 19.64 -32.09
C LYS A 33 26.33 20.31 -32.70
N TRP A 34 26.29 21.64 -32.60
CA TRP A 34 25.27 22.47 -33.23
C TRP A 34 25.31 22.37 -34.75
N LEU A 35 24.13 22.29 -35.35
CA LEU A 35 23.96 22.38 -36.80
C LEU A 35 24.16 23.84 -37.22
N LYS A 36 25.22 24.09 -37.99
CA LYS A 36 25.67 25.46 -38.34
C LYS A 36 25.46 25.85 -39.80
N ASN A 37 25.26 24.87 -40.68
CA ASN A 37 25.05 25.10 -42.11
C ASN A 37 23.58 24.96 -42.44
N TRP A 38 22.94 26.02 -42.91
CA TRP A 38 21.52 26.06 -43.23
C TRP A 38 21.26 26.73 -44.57
N MET A 39 20.25 26.25 -45.29
CA MET A 39 19.53 27.06 -46.28
C MET A 39 18.36 27.70 -45.56
N ILE A 40 18.26 29.02 -45.59
CA ILE A 40 17.21 29.77 -44.91
C ILE A 40 16.36 30.46 -45.97
N SER A 41 15.05 30.30 -45.88
CA SER A 41 14.10 30.90 -46.81
C SER A 41 13.88 32.39 -46.51
N ASP A 42 13.43 33.14 -47.51
CA ASP A 42 12.83 34.46 -47.28
C ASP A 42 11.60 34.32 -46.37
N PRO A 43 11.27 35.34 -45.57
CA PRO A 43 10.16 35.30 -44.63
C PRO A 43 8.83 35.37 -45.39
N VAL A 44 7.90 34.48 -45.03
CA VAL A 44 6.52 34.46 -45.52
C VAL A 44 5.66 35.20 -44.50
N ILE A 45 4.95 36.23 -44.93
CA ILE A 45 4.04 37.00 -44.07
C ILE A 45 2.76 36.20 -43.87
N LEU A 46 2.36 36.03 -42.62
CA LEU A 46 1.13 35.36 -42.20
C LEU A 46 0.03 36.40 -41.99
N ASN A 47 -1.23 35.96 -42.05
CA ASN A 47 -2.35 36.88 -41.90
C ASN A 47 -2.54 37.26 -40.43
N GLU A 48 -2.72 38.55 -40.15
CA GLU A 48 -3.13 39.02 -38.82
C GLU A 48 -4.57 38.59 -38.55
N SER A 49 -4.77 37.75 -37.53
CA SER A 49 -6.11 37.41 -37.03
C SER A 49 -6.72 38.64 -36.35
N SER A 50 -7.92 39.06 -36.76
CA SER A 50 -8.63 40.24 -36.21
C SER A 50 -9.27 40.00 -34.82
N GLY A 51 -8.74 39.10 -34.00
CA GLY A 51 -9.30 38.69 -32.70
C GLY A 51 -8.21 38.40 -31.65
N GLU A 52 -8.62 38.14 -30.39
CA GLU A 52 -7.70 37.77 -29.30
C GLU A 52 -6.86 36.55 -29.71
N THR A 53 -5.54 36.73 -29.82
CA THR A 53 -4.58 35.67 -30.17
C THR A 53 -4.45 34.68 -29.02
N ASP A 54 -4.88 33.43 -29.22
CA ASP A 54 -4.53 32.34 -28.32
C ASP A 54 -3.02 32.08 -28.44
N LEU A 55 -2.29 32.37 -27.38
CA LEU A 55 -0.83 32.23 -27.29
C LEU A 55 -0.35 30.80 -27.54
N ASN A 56 -1.23 29.79 -27.45
CA ASN A 56 -0.94 28.38 -27.70
C ASN A 56 -1.39 27.87 -29.07
N SER A 57 -1.77 28.77 -29.97
CA SER A 57 -2.13 28.45 -31.35
C SER A 57 -1.14 29.04 -32.36
N HIS A 58 -1.02 28.40 -33.52
CA HIS A 58 -0.22 28.94 -34.62
C HIS A 58 -0.97 30.10 -35.26
N ILE A 59 -0.24 31.05 -35.85
CA ILE A 59 -0.82 32.16 -36.61
C ILE A 59 -1.50 31.59 -37.87
N ASP A 60 -2.67 32.14 -38.20
CA ASP A 60 -3.41 31.77 -39.40
C ASP A 60 -2.53 31.81 -40.66
N GLY A 61 -2.40 30.65 -41.30
CA GLY A 61 -1.54 30.43 -42.46
C GLY A 61 -0.28 29.63 -42.16
N PHE A 62 0.09 29.40 -40.90
CA PHE A 62 1.22 28.55 -40.54
C PHE A 62 1.05 27.13 -41.06
N ASP A 63 -0.16 26.55 -41.06
CA ASP A 63 -0.38 25.20 -41.60
C ASP A 63 -0.31 25.13 -43.15
N THR A 64 -0.13 26.26 -43.83
CA THR A 64 0.01 26.28 -45.29
C THR A 64 1.40 25.79 -45.70
N ASP A 65 1.47 24.77 -46.56
CA ASP A 65 2.70 24.34 -47.22
C ASP A 65 3.07 25.33 -48.34
N PHE A 66 4.07 26.18 -48.05
CA PHE A 66 4.59 27.17 -49.01
C PHE A 66 5.69 26.60 -49.94
N LEU A 67 6.03 25.32 -49.79
CA LEU A 67 7.11 24.64 -50.50
C LEU A 67 6.61 23.66 -51.58
N THR A 68 5.29 23.62 -51.84
CA THR A 68 4.65 22.71 -52.81
C THR A 68 5.31 22.68 -54.19
N THR A 69 5.81 23.81 -54.69
CA THR A 69 6.50 23.91 -56.00
C THR A 69 7.88 23.25 -56.05
N ILE A 70 8.47 22.97 -54.88
CA ILE A 70 9.78 22.32 -54.72
C ILE A 70 9.68 20.97 -53.98
N GLY A 71 8.49 20.36 -53.98
CA GLY A 71 8.24 19.04 -53.39
C GLY A 71 7.47 19.06 -52.06
N GLY A 72 7.13 20.23 -51.54
CA GLY A 72 6.42 20.38 -50.26
C GLY A 72 7.32 20.15 -49.05
N GLU A 73 6.76 20.29 -47.85
CA GLU A 73 7.48 20.12 -46.59
C GLU A 73 8.01 18.70 -46.37
N GLU A 74 7.35 17.70 -46.96
CA GLU A 74 7.75 16.30 -46.88
C GLU A 74 8.87 15.92 -47.87
N HIS A 75 8.95 16.57 -49.02
CA HIS A 75 9.91 16.20 -50.08
C HIS A 75 10.69 17.40 -50.63
N VAL A 76 11.04 18.32 -49.74
CA VAL A 76 11.68 19.59 -50.11
C VAL A 76 13.00 19.37 -50.88
N MET A 77 13.11 20.03 -52.03
CA MET A 77 14.29 19.99 -52.91
C MET A 77 14.90 21.37 -53.08
N VAL A 78 15.70 21.82 -52.09
CA VAL A 78 16.37 23.13 -52.13
C VAL A 78 17.63 23.07 -53.00
N LYS A 79 17.65 23.83 -54.11
CA LYS A 79 18.83 23.96 -55.01
C LYS A 79 19.55 25.30 -54.79
N LYS A 80 20.86 25.32 -55.02
CA LYS A 80 21.80 26.45 -54.79
C LYS A 80 21.49 27.76 -55.56
N ALA A 81 20.41 27.80 -56.34
CA ALA A 81 20.00 28.96 -57.14
C ALA A 81 18.48 29.01 -57.46
N ASN A 82 17.60 28.80 -56.47
CA ASN A 82 16.21 29.24 -56.62
C ASN A 82 16.12 30.73 -56.21
N GLN A 83 16.47 31.63 -57.14
CA GLN A 83 16.07 33.04 -57.01
C GLN A 83 14.55 33.13 -57.12
N ALA A 84 13.94 33.98 -56.28
CA ALA A 84 12.50 34.15 -56.15
C ALA A 84 11.81 34.26 -57.52
N ASN A 85 10.82 33.40 -57.77
CA ASN A 85 9.94 33.55 -58.93
C ASN A 85 8.62 34.14 -58.43
N HIS A 86 8.44 35.46 -58.58
CA HIS A 86 7.26 36.21 -58.10
C HIS A 86 5.91 35.72 -58.68
N ALA A 87 5.90 34.77 -59.61
CA ALA A 87 4.70 34.17 -60.20
C ALA A 87 4.13 32.97 -59.39
N SER A 88 4.88 32.43 -58.43
CA SER A 88 4.44 31.33 -57.55
C SER A 88 4.89 31.66 -56.13
N ASN A 89 4.01 31.68 -55.13
CA ASN A 89 4.24 32.03 -53.71
C ASN A 89 5.32 31.18 -52.96
N THR A 90 6.45 30.88 -53.57
CA THR A 90 7.55 30.08 -53.05
C THR A 90 8.63 31.04 -52.54
N PRO A 91 9.04 30.95 -51.25
CA PRO A 91 10.06 31.83 -50.72
C PRO A 91 11.43 31.54 -51.37
N GLY A 92 12.22 32.59 -51.60
CA GLY A 92 13.61 32.46 -52.05
C GLY A 92 14.47 31.82 -50.95
N TRP A 93 15.65 31.29 -51.30
CA TRP A 93 16.52 30.60 -50.34
C TRP A 93 17.95 31.11 -50.40
N LYS A 94 18.60 31.24 -49.24
CA LYS A 94 20.03 31.57 -49.15
C LYS A 94 20.79 30.67 -48.22
N MET A 95 22.06 30.45 -48.53
CA MET A 95 22.98 29.69 -47.69
C MET A 95 23.46 30.55 -46.53
N TYR A 96 23.42 30.00 -45.32
CA TYR A 96 23.87 30.66 -44.09
C TYR A 96 24.74 29.71 -43.27
N HIS A 97 25.89 30.21 -42.83
CA HIS A 97 26.80 29.54 -41.91
C HIS A 97 26.84 30.31 -40.60
N SER A 98 26.44 29.69 -39.49
CA SER A 98 26.44 30.33 -38.17
C SER A 98 27.74 30.09 -37.40
N SER A 99 28.32 31.16 -36.83
CA SER A 99 29.38 31.05 -35.81
C SER A 99 28.84 30.61 -34.45
N ASP A 100 27.59 30.95 -34.16
CA ASP A 100 26.92 30.74 -32.86
C ASP A 100 25.98 29.53 -32.88
N SER A 101 25.52 29.10 -31.70
CA SER A 101 24.52 28.03 -31.56
C SER A 101 23.12 28.47 -31.96
N ILE A 102 22.76 29.72 -31.67
CA ILE A 102 21.46 30.33 -32.01
C ILE A 102 21.59 31.07 -33.34
N ILE A 103 20.73 30.70 -34.29
CA ILE A 103 20.56 31.39 -35.56
C ILE A 103 19.52 32.49 -35.33
N ASN A 104 19.96 33.75 -35.36
CA ASN A 104 19.07 34.90 -35.28
C ASN A 104 18.51 35.21 -36.69
N LEU A 105 17.26 34.84 -36.94
CA LEU A 105 16.59 35.00 -38.22
C LEU A 105 16.35 36.46 -38.58
N GLU A 106 16.14 37.35 -37.61
CA GLU A 106 16.08 38.80 -37.86
C GLU A 106 17.35 39.31 -38.56
N LYS A 107 18.54 38.93 -38.08
CA LYS A 107 19.81 39.32 -38.71
C LYS A 107 20.01 38.67 -40.07
N VAL A 108 19.48 37.45 -40.25
CA VAL A 108 19.68 36.70 -41.48
C VAL A 108 18.73 37.20 -42.57
N VAL A 109 17.43 37.28 -42.32
CA VAL A 109 16.38 37.53 -43.33
C VAL A 109 15.58 38.82 -43.11
N GLY A 110 15.85 39.57 -42.04
CA GLY A 110 15.13 40.78 -41.66
C GLY A 110 13.96 40.49 -40.72
N LEU A 111 13.74 41.36 -39.73
CA LEU A 111 12.63 41.24 -38.80
C LEU A 111 11.29 41.49 -39.50
N LYS A 112 10.36 40.55 -39.34
CA LYS A 112 8.94 40.72 -39.69
C LYS A 112 8.09 40.03 -38.63
N ASN A 113 7.25 40.79 -37.94
CA ASN A 113 6.22 40.21 -37.07
C ASN A 113 5.22 39.43 -37.91
N HIS A 114 4.53 38.46 -37.30
CA HIS A 114 3.53 37.63 -37.95
C HIS A 114 4.06 37.00 -39.24
N SER A 115 5.20 36.33 -39.14
CA SER A 115 5.84 35.69 -40.29
C SER A 115 6.38 34.31 -39.95
N LEU A 116 6.74 33.55 -40.98
CA LEU A 116 7.51 32.32 -40.81
C LEU A 116 8.67 32.25 -41.78
N ALA A 117 9.65 31.41 -41.47
CA ALA A 117 10.76 31.07 -42.35
C ALA A 117 11.08 29.58 -42.22
N TYR A 118 11.58 29.02 -43.32
CA TYR A 118 12.08 27.67 -43.34
C TYR A 118 13.59 27.65 -43.21
N ALA A 119 14.11 26.70 -42.44
CA ALA A 119 15.51 26.38 -42.36
C ALA A 119 15.71 24.91 -42.74
N TYR A 120 16.51 24.67 -43.79
CA TYR A 120 16.79 23.35 -44.34
C TYR A 120 18.28 23.01 -44.23
N THR A 121 18.61 21.79 -43.83
CA THR A 121 19.98 21.29 -43.85
C THR A 121 20.06 19.79 -44.16
N GLU A 122 21.26 19.36 -44.55
CA GLU A 122 21.59 18.00 -44.93
C GLU A 122 22.76 17.48 -44.10
N VAL A 123 22.57 16.32 -43.47
CA VAL A 123 23.59 15.66 -42.65
C VAL A 123 23.84 14.22 -43.10
N ILE A 124 25.08 13.76 -43.04
CA ILE A 124 25.44 12.36 -43.33
C ILE A 124 25.63 11.58 -42.03
N SER A 125 24.96 10.44 -41.93
CA SER A 125 25.24 9.43 -40.90
C SER A 125 25.95 8.22 -41.52
N ASP A 126 27.02 7.75 -40.89
CA ASP A 126 27.81 6.58 -41.29
C ASP A 126 27.05 5.25 -41.14
N LYS A 127 26.06 5.22 -40.24
CA LYS A 127 25.20 4.09 -39.95
C LYS A 127 23.81 4.56 -39.52
N VAL A 128 22.88 3.63 -39.37
CA VAL A 128 21.60 3.93 -38.71
C VAL A 128 21.88 4.25 -37.23
N LYS A 129 21.32 5.34 -36.72
CA LYS A 129 21.47 5.77 -35.32
C LYS A 129 20.13 6.27 -34.78
N VAL A 130 19.74 5.78 -33.60
CA VAL A 130 18.72 6.42 -32.77
C VAL A 130 19.41 7.50 -31.96
N VAL A 131 18.90 8.72 -32.03
CA VAL A 131 19.47 9.92 -31.40
C VAL A 131 18.35 10.81 -30.88
N GLN A 132 18.69 11.75 -30.01
CA GLN A 132 17.79 12.85 -29.66
C GLN A 132 18.06 14.03 -30.60
N LEU A 133 17.03 14.57 -31.25
CA LEU A 133 17.10 15.88 -31.86
C LEU A 133 16.74 16.91 -30.78
N SER A 134 17.73 17.71 -30.40
CA SER A 134 17.62 18.82 -29.46
C SER A 134 17.50 20.13 -30.20
N PHE A 135 16.56 20.98 -29.81
CA PHE A 135 16.33 22.27 -30.46
C PHE A 135 15.67 23.29 -29.53
N GLY A 136 15.59 24.53 -30.02
CA GLY A 136 14.80 25.61 -29.44
C GLY A 136 14.44 26.62 -30.53
N SER A 137 13.28 27.27 -30.38
CA SER A 137 12.79 28.35 -31.23
C SER A 137 12.25 29.49 -30.37
N ASP A 138 12.14 30.68 -30.97
CA ASP A 138 11.47 31.82 -30.34
C ASP A 138 9.98 31.51 -30.24
N ASP A 139 9.21 31.54 -31.32
CA ASP A 139 7.80 31.15 -31.27
C ASP A 139 7.59 29.69 -31.72
N GLY A 140 6.46 29.43 -32.39
CA GLY A 140 6.06 28.13 -32.88
C GLY A 140 7.07 27.51 -33.84
N ILE A 141 7.12 26.18 -33.83
CA ILE A 141 8.01 25.41 -34.71
C ILE A 141 7.40 24.07 -35.12
N ALA A 142 7.57 23.74 -36.39
CA ALA A 142 7.38 22.39 -36.91
C ALA A 142 8.68 21.85 -37.51
N ILE A 143 8.96 20.55 -37.34
CA ILE A 143 10.20 19.92 -37.80
C ILE A 143 9.90 18.66 -38.59
N TRP A 144 10.57 18.51 -39.72
CA TRP A 144 10.59 17.29 -40.51
C TRP A 144 12.01 16.73 -40.57
N LEU A 145 12.13 15.42 -40.33
CA LEU A 145 13.36 14.66 -40.55
C LEU A 145 13.10 13.62 -41.63
N ASN A 146 13.86 13.67 -42.73
CA ASN A 146 13.66 12.79 -43.88
C ASN A 146 12.22 12.84 -44.44
N GLY A 147 11.58 14.00 -44.37
CA GLY A 147 10.20 14.19 -44.84
C GLY A 147 9.11 13.80 -43.87
N ILE A 148 9.45 13.21 -42.72
CA ILE A 148 8.48 12.84 -41.70
C ILE A 148 8.38 13.97 -40.69
N LYS A 149 7.18 14.51 -40.44
CA LYS A 149 6.97 15.50 -39.37
C LYS A 149 7.22 14.83 -38.02
N VAL A 150 8.25 15.28 -37.31
CA VAL A 150 8.68 14.72 -36.02
C VAL A 150 8.31 15.60 -34.84
N TRP A 151 7.96 16.86 -35.07
CA TRP A 151 7.58 17.81 -34.03
C TRP A 151 6.68 18.92 -34.57
N ASP A 152 5.79 19.42 -33.70
CA ASP A 152 4.89 20.53 -33.97
C ASP A 152 4.48 21.20 -32.64
N ARG A 153 4.71 22.50 -32.47
CA ARG A 153 4.41 23.25 -31.25
C ARG A 153 4.15 24.72 -31.55
N ALA A 154 3.08 25.27 -30.99
CA ALA A 154 2.51 26.56 -31.35
C ALA A 154 2.59 27.65 -30.26
N GLU A 155 3.63 27.61 -29.43
CA GLU A 155 3.76 28.43 -28.22
C GLU A 155 4.56 29.71 -28.47
N ASP A 156 4.09 30.83 -27.89
CA ASP A 156 4.85 32.10 -27.78
C ASP A 156 5.93 31.97 -26.69
N ARG A 157 7.21 31.99 -27.08
CA ARG A 157 8.34 31.77 -26.17
C ARG A 157 9.62 32.43 -26.70
N GLY A 158 10.73 32.21 -26.00
CA GLY A 158 12.05 32.68 -26.40
C GLY A 158 12.96 31.52 -26.84
N VAL A 159 13.96 31.78 -27.68
CA VAL A 159 14.96 30.75 -28.05
C VAL A 159 15.79 30.33 -26.84
N VAL A 160 15.49 29.16 -26.29
CA VAL A 160 16.32 28.51 -25.26
C VAL A 160 16.96 27.23 -25.84
N PRO A 161 18.29 27.12 -25.88
CA PRO A 161 18.96 25.90 -26.34
C PRO A 161 18.57 24.68 -25.50
N ASP A 162 18.36 23.55 -26.19
CA ASP A 162 18.03 22.25 -25.57
C ASP A 162 16.70 22.18 -24.80
N ILE A 163 15.80 23.14 -25.02
CA ILE A 163 14.50 23.17 -24.34
C ILE A 163 13.56 22.06 -24.83
N ASP A 164 13.64 21.68 -26.11
CA ASP A 164 12.85 20.60 -26.70
C ASP A 164 13.75 19.45 -27.15
N LEU A 165 13.27 18.22 -26.93
CA LEU A 165 13.95 16.98 -27.29
C LEU A 165 12.95 16.02 -27.95
N VAL A 166 13.33 15.45 -29.09
CA VAL A 166 12.56 14.38 -29.75
C VAL A 166 13.47 13.23 -30.18
N VAL A 167 13.05 11.98 -29.91
CA VAL A 167 13.81 10.79 -30.29
C VAL A 167 13.54 10.43 -31.75
N VAL A 168 14.60 10.41 -32.55
CA VAL A 168 14.55 10.23 -34.00
C VAL A 168 15.57 9.19 -34.48
N ALA A 169 15.32 8.62 -35.67
CA ALA A 169 16.28 7.76 -36.35
C ALA A 169 16.93 8.46 -37.55
N LEU A 170 18.26 8.53 -37.54
CA LEU A 170 19.05 8.86 -38.71
C LEU A 170 19.26 7.59 -39.54
N LYS A 171 18.94 7.64 -40.83
CA LYS A 171 19.29 6.58 -41.78
C LYS A 171 20.78 6.64 -42.12
N LYS A 172 21.37 5.50 -42.53
CA LYS A 172 22.71 5.51 -43.13
C LYS A 172 22.70 6.36 -44.40
N GLY A 173 23.70 7.23 -44.57
CA GLY A 173 23.80 8.15 -45.70
C GLY A 173 23.17 9.51 -45.39
N LEU A 174 22.63 10.16 -46.42
CA LEU A 174 22.07 11.51 -46.36
C LEU A 174 20.78 11.54 -45.53
N ASN A 175 20.66 12.50 -44.62
CA ASN A 175 19.44 12.81 -43.88
C ASN A 175 19.11 14.29 -44.05
N THR A 176 17.83 14.60 -44.23
CA THR A 176 17.34 15.98 -44.39
C THR A 176 16.65 16.45 -43.12
N VAL A 177 16.91 17.69 -42.71
CA VAL A 177 16.21 18.35 -41.61
C VAL A 177 15.59 19.63 -42.14
N LEU A 178 14.28 19.76 -42.02
CA LEU A 178 13.52 20.97 -42.32
C LEU A 178 12.90 21.48 -41.01
N MET A 179 13.09 22.75 -40.72
CA MET A 179 12.45 23.44 -39.59
C MET A 179 11.63 24.59 -40.16
N LYS A 180 10.38 24.71 -39.74
CA LYS A 180 9.49 25.82 -40.04
C LYS A 180 9.30 26.62 -38.77
N ILE A 181 9.85 27.83 -38.73
CA ILE A 181 9.95 28.64 -37.52
C ILE A 181 9.01 29.84 -37.68
N GLU A 182 8.05 29.95 -36.78
CA GLU A 182 7.11 31.06 -36.67
C GLU A 182 7.77 32.25 -35.93
N ASN A 183 7.28 33.45 -36.22
CA ASN A 183 7.54 34.68 -35.47
C ASN A 183 6.21 35.39 -35.23
N LYS A 184 5.79 35.43 -33.97
CA LYS A 184 4.62 36.18 -33.49
C LYS A 184 5.03 37.62 -33.24
N SER A 185 6.07 37.87 -32.43
CA SER A 185 6.56 39.23 -32.19
C SER A 185 8.00 39.28 -31.67
N LYS A 186 8.71 40.40 -31.91
CA LYS A 186 10.04 40.70 -31.36
C LYS A 186 11.17 39.81 -31.91
N GLU A 187 11.92 39.11 -31.04
CA GLU A 187 13.11 38.38 -31.43
C GLU A 187 12.72 37.23 -32.38
N TRP A 188 13.66 36.68 -33.12
CA TRP A 188 13.35 35.55 -34.00
C TRP A 188 14.58 34.71 -34.23
N GLY A 189 14.49 33.43 -33.90
CA GLY A 189 15.60 32.52 -34.09
C GLY A 189 15.30 31.08 -33.74
N PHE A 190 16.32 30.25 -33.93
CA PHE A 190 16.28 28.84 -33.59
C PHE A 190 17.67 28.26 -33.39
N CYS A 191 17.75 27.07 -32.82
CA CYS A 191 18.96 26.26 -32.77
C CYS A 191 18.61 24.77 -32.83
N ALA A 192 19.52 23.93 -33.33
CA ALA A 192 19.32 22.48 -33.32
C ALA A 192 20.65 21.70 -33.28
N ARG A 193 20.64 20.54 -32.63
CA ARG A 193 21.75 19.57 -32.61
C ARG A 193 21.25 18.15 -32.37
N PHE A 194 22.04 17.17 -32.75
CA PHE A 194 21.81 15.78 -32.36
C PHE A 194 22.55 15.47 -31.07
N LEU A 195 21.86 14.90 -30.08
CA LEU A 195 22.41 14.41 -28.83
C LEU A 195 22.41 12.87 -28.80
N PRO A 196 23.29 12.24 -28.00
CA PRO A 196 23.32 10.79 -27.93
C PRO A 196 22.06 10.28 -27.22
N PHE A 197 21.47 9.20 -27.73
CA PHE A 197 20.42 8.47 -27.02
C PHE A 197 20.97 7.93 -25.69
N GLN A 198 20.30 8.22 -24.59
CA GLN A 198 20.73 7.91 -23.22
C GLN A 198 19.95 6.72 -22.65
N GLN A 199 20.52 6.06 -21.64
CA GLN A 199 19.82 5.00 -20.90
C GLN A 199 18.53 5.53 -20.24
N SER A 200 18.51 6.79 -19.79
CA SER A 200 17.34 7.44 -19.21
C SER A 200 16.15 7.52 -20.18
N ASP A 201 16.42 7.56 -21.49
CA ASP A 201 15.38 7.65 -22.50
C ASP A 201 14.50 6.38 -22.52
N LEU A 202 15.09 5.21 -22.21
CA LEU A 202 14.39 3.92 -22.19
C LEU A 202 13.25 3.83 -21.17
N SER A 203 13.15 4.77 -20.23
CA SER A 203 12.13 4.74 -19.17
C SER A 203 10.69 4.93 -19.66
N ASN A 204 10.48 5.49 -20.87
CA ASN A 204 9.16 5.86 -21.38
C ASN A 204 8.97 5.56 -22.88
N ILE A 205 9.52 4.44 -23.38
CA ILE A 205 9.41 4.06 -24.80
C ILE A 205 7.93 3.89 -25.20
N LEU A 206 7.13 3.28 -24.33
CA LEU A 206 5.70 3.04 -24.55
C LEU A 206 4.89 3.53 -23.35
N SER A 207 3.72 4.07 -23.64
CA SER A 207 2.70 4.45 -22.67
C SER A 207 1.33 3.96 -23.15
N ILE A 208 0.33 4.02 -22.26
CA ILE A 208 -1.06 3.67 -22.59
C ILE A 208 -1.90 4.92 -22.44
N THR A 209 -2.69 5.23 -23.47
CA THR A 209 -3.69 6.30 -23.44
C THR A 209 -5.08 5.73 -23.63
N THR A 210 -6.08 6.42 -23.10
CA THR A 210 -7.48 6.02 -23.22
C THR A 210 -8.27 7.16 -23.86
N ASP A 211 -8.99 6.85 -24.94
CA ASP A 211 -9.82 7.84 -25.64
C ASP A 211 -11.12 8.18 -24.87
N ALA A 212 -11.88 9.14 -25.38
CA ALA A 212 -13.16 9.55 -24.78
C ALA A 212 -14.23 8.44 -24.74
N ASN A 213 -14.08 7.40 -25.57
CA ASN A 213 -14.95 6.23 -25.57
C ASN A 213 -14.45 5.11 -24.65
N GLY A 214 -13.34 5.32 -23.94
CA GLY A 214 -12.75 4.36 -23.04
C GLY A 214 -11.81 3.35 -23.69
N ARG A 215 -11.44 3.51 -24.95
CA ARG A 215 -10.55 2.57 -25.66
C ARG A 215 -9.11 2.87 -25.28
N ALA A 216 -8.46 1.88 -24.66
CA ALA A 216 -7.04 1.95 -24.36
C ALA A 216 -6.19 1.62 -25.59
N SER A 217 -5.12 2.36 -25.82
CA SER A 217 -4.14 2.13 -26.89
C SER A 217 -2.72 2.27 -26.36
N LEU A 218 -1.84 1.39 -26.80
CA LEU A 218 -0.40 1.51 -26.59
C LEU A 218 0.17 2.51 -27.59
N ILE A 219 0.90 3.51 -27.13
CA ILE A 219 1.50 4.56 -27.96
C ILE A 219 2.97 4.80 -27.57
N SER A 220 3.74 5.45 -28.45
CA SER A 220 5.10 5.90 -28.18
C SER A 220 5.22 7.41 -28.35
N SER A 221 6.03 8.05 -27.51
CA SER A 221 6.47 9.43 -27.73
C SER A 221 7.60 9.53 -28.77
N TYR A 222 8.10 8.39 -29.25
CA TYR A 222 9.17 8.33 -30.24
C TYR A 222 8.58 8.30 -31.63
N THR A 223 9.32 8.85 -32.59
CA THR A 223 8.93 8.75 -33.99
C THR A 223 8.90 7.28 -34.44
N LEU A 224 7.94 6.92 -35.29
CA LEU A 224 7.78 5.53 -35.77
C LEU A 224 9.09 4.92 -36.33
N PRO A 225 9.91 5.64 -37.13
CA PRO A 225 11.21 5.12 -37.56
C PRO A 225 12.17 4.86 -36.40
N ALA A 226 12.21 5.70 -35.37
CA ALA A 226 13.04 5.48 -34.19
C ALA A 226 12.57 4.25 -33.41
N LEU A 227 11.26 4.13 -33.20
CA LEU A 227 10.66 2.99 -32.52
C LEU A 227 10.97 1.68 -33.25
N GLN A 228 10.84 1.64 -34.58
CA GLN A 228 11.16 0.47 -35.41
C GLN A 228 12.64 0.07 -35.38
N GLN A 229 13.56 1.03 -35.20
CA GLN A 229 14.98 0.75 -35.04
C GLN A 229 15.36 0.33 -33.62
N LEU A 230 14.57 0.73 -32.63
CA LEU A 230 14.87 0.48 -31.22
C LEU A 230 14.23 -0.83 -30.72
N VAL A 231 12.94 -1.04 -31.01
CA VAL A 231 12.12 -2.14 -30.46
C VAL A 231 12.02 -3.27 -31.49
N ALA A 232 12.32 -4.49 -31.04
CA ALA A 232 12.15 -5.72 -31.80
C ALA A 232 10.76 -6.34 -31.57
N SER A 233 10.32 -6.40 -30.31
CA SER A 233 8.99 -6.85 -29.93
C SER A 233 8.59 -6.33 -28.55
N THR A 234 7.31 -6.47 -28.21
CA THR A 234 6.80 -6.17 -26.86
C THR A 234 5.81 -7.24 -26.44
N ASP A 235 6.08 -7.89 -25.31
CA ASP A 235 5.11 -8.70 -24.59
C ASP A 235 4.30 -7.81 -23.66
N ILE A 236 2.98 -8.00 -23.67
CA ILE A 236 2.03 -7.17 -22.94
C ILE A 236 1.15 -8.11 -22.12
N GLU A 237 1.15 -7.94 -20.81
CA GLU A 237 0.26 -8.65 -19.90
C GLU A 237 -0.60 -7.63 -19.15
N ILE A 238 -1.91 -7.73 -19.29
CA ILE A 238 -2.87 -6.84 -18.63
C ILE A 238 -3.52 -7.58 -17.47
N PHE A 239 -3.49 -6.94 -16.30
CA PHE A 239 -4.07 -7.43 -15.05
C PHE A 239 -5.20 -6.52 -14.59
N ALA A 240 -6.24 -7.10 -14.00
CA ALA A 240 -7.19 -6.36 -13.18
C ALA A 240 -6.54 -5.94 -11.85
N GLN A 241 -7.19 -5.07 -11.07
CA GLN A 241 -6.64 -4.59 -9.80
C GLN A 241 -6.46 -5.72 -8.75
N ASP A 242 -7.27 -6.76 -8.81
CA ASP A 242 -7.15 -7.97 -7.98
C ASP A 242 -5.96 -8.88 -8.37
N GLY A 243 -5.20 -8.50 -9.40
CA GLY A 243 -4.05 -9.25 -9.91
C GLY A 243 -4.41 -10.37 -10.89
N LYS A 244 -5.69 -10.52 -11.27
CA LYS A 244 -6.11 -11.50 -12.27
C LYS A 244 -5.62 -11.09 -13.65
N LEU A 245 -4.94 -12.00 -14.35
CA LEU A 245 -4.56 -11.80 -15.75
C LEU A 245 -5.82 -11.76 -16.64
N ILE A 246 -6.01 -10.65 -17.34
CA ILE A 246 -7.15 -10.40 -18.23
C ILE A 246 -6.79 -10.71 -19.68
N GLN A 247 -5.62 -10.27 -20.12
CA GLN A 247 -5.19 -10.37 -21.51
C GLN A 247 -3.67 -10.51 -21.59
N LYS A 248 -3.20 -11.29 -22.57
CA LYS A 248 -1.79 -11.37 -22.94
C LYS A 248 -1.64 -11.26 -24.46
N GLU A 249 -0.71 -10.45 -24.92
CA GLU A 249 -0.43 -10.26 -26.34
C GLU A 249 1.06 -9.99 -26.59
N ASN A 250 1.55 -10.32 -27.79
CA ASN A 250 2.90 -10.02 -28.26
C ASN A 250 2.79 -9.21 -29.56
N ARG A 251 3.56 -8.13 -29.68
CA ARG A 251 3.60 -7.25 -30.85
C ARG A 251 5.03 -7.16 -31.41
N SER A 252 5.20 -7.40 -32.72
CA SER A 252 6.51 -7.35 -33.39
C SER A 252 6.58 -6.47 -34.66
N THR A 253 5.43 -6.07 -35.22
CA THR A 253 5.35 -5.24 -36.44
C THR A 253 4.50 -4.00 -36.25
N GLU A 254 3.45 -4.08 -35.44
CA GLU A 254 2.58 -2.97 -35.02
C GLU A 254 2.70 -2.81 -33.51
N ILE A 255 3.80 -2.18 -33.05
CA ILE A 255 4.06 -2.00 -31.62
C ILE A 255 2.95 -1.14 -30.99
N GLU A 256 2.58 -0.04 -31.64
CA GLU A 256 1.50 0.85 -31.23
C GLU A 256 0.13 0.35 -31.70
N GLY A 257 -0.94 0.73 -30.99
CA GLY A 257 -2.32 0.40 -31.38
C GLY A 257 -3.23 -0.01 -30.22
N PRO A 258 -4.52 -0.27 -30.50
CA PRO A 258 -5.53 -0.52 -29.47
C PRO A 258 -5.25 -1.79 -28.68
N ILE A 259 -5.54 -1.76 -27.38
CA ILE A 259 -5.49 -2.92 -26.48
C ILE A 259 -6.90 -3.51 -26.41
N LYS A 260 -7.04 -4.80 -26.69
CA LYS A 260 -8.34 -5.48 -26.69
C LYS A 260 -8.79 -5.74 -25.25
N LEU A 261 -9.74 -4.93 -24.79
CA LEU A 261 -10.36 -5.06 -23.47
C LEU A 261 -11.88 -5.07 -23.59
N ASP A 262 -12.53 -5.63 -22.59
CA ASP A 262 -13.97 -5.46 -22.40
C ASP A 262 -14.25 -4.01 -21.97
N LEU A 263 -14.96 -3.28 -22.83
CA LEU A 263 -15.31 -1.86 -22.63
C LEU A 263 -16.68 -1.68 -21.98
N SER A 264 -17.39 -2.78 -21.64
CA SER A 264 -18.70 -2.74 -21.01
C SER A 264 -18.69 -2.03 -19.65
N ARG A 265 -17.51 -1.90 -19.02
CA ARG A 265 -17.35 -1.27 -17.70
C ARG A 265 -16.11 -0.39 -17.68
N PHE A 266 -16.23 0.78 -17.06
CA PHE A 266 -15.07 1.60 -16.72
C PHE A 266 -14.31 1.01 -15.54
N ARG A 267 -13.04 0.65 -15.74
CA ARG A 267 -12.18 0.00 -14.72
C ARG A 267 -10.72 0.39 -14.86
N SER A 268 -9.99 0.22 -13.76
CA SER A 268 -8.54 0.36 -13.72
C SER A 268 -7.84 -0.98 -13.96
N TYR A 269 -6.72 -0.93 -14.66
CA TYR A 269 -5.89 -2.06 -15.06
C TYR A 269 -4.41 -1.75 -14.82
N ALA A 270 -3.61 -2.80 -14.68
CA ALA A 270 -2.15 -2.71 -14.70
C ALA A 270 -1.63 -3.48 -15.92
N ALA A 271 -0.75 -2.87 -16.71
CA ALA A 271 -0.02 -3.50 -17.80
C ALA A 271 1.42 -3.74 -17.38
N ASN A 272 1.89 -4.98 -17.50
CA ASN A 272 3.31 -5.31 -17.49
C ASN A 272 3.77 -5.43 -18.95
N LEU A 273 4.72 -4.58 -19.33
CA LEU A 273 5.36 -4.59 -20.63
C LEU A 273 6.76 -5.18 -20.50
N ASP A 274 7.10 -6.14 -21.35
CA ASP A 274 8.48 -6.58 -21.57
C ASP A 274 8.89 -6.22 -22.99
N ILE A 275 9.66 -5.14 -23.12
CA ILE A 275 10.07 -4.57 -24.40
C ILE A 275 11.44 -5.14 -24.75
N LEU A 276 11.49 -5.98 -25.78
CA LEU A 276 12.73 -6.49 -26.35
C LEU A 276 13.29 -5.47 -27.33
N LEU A 277 14.45 -4.92 -26.99
CA LEU A 277 15.19 -4.02 -27.87
C LEU A 277 15.97 -4.83 -28.92
N ARG A 278 16.25 -4.22 -30.08
CA ARG A 278 17.03 -4.88 -31.16
C ARG A 278 18.47 -5.24 -30.78
N ASN A 279 19.01 -4.65 -29.72
CA ASN A 279 20.32 -5.01 -29.17
C ASN A 279 20.28 -6.22 -28.21
N GLY A 280 19.10 -6.81 -27.99
CA GLY A 280 18.89 -7.96 -27.09
C GLY A 280 18.57 -7.60 -25.63
N GLN A 281 18.58 -6.31 -25.28
CA GLN A 281 18.22 -5.86 -23.93
C GLN A 281 16.70 -5.89 -23.73
N HIS A 282 16.27 -6.30 -22.53
CA HIS A 282 14.88 -6.20 -22.09
C HIS A 282 14.67 -4.94 -21.24
N VAL A 283 13.60 -4.21 -21.52
CA VAL A 283 13.12 -3.09 -20.71
C VAL A 283 11.74 -3.44 -20.18
N LYS A 284 11.64 -3.58 -18.85
CA LYS A 284 10.39 -3.93 -18.19
C LYS A 284 9.74 -2.67 -17.62
N THR A 285 8.49 -2.46 -17.98
CA THR A 285 7.71 -1.30 -17.55
C THR A 285 6.37 -1.76 -17.00
N LYS A 286 5.95 -1.18 -15.89
CA LYS A 286 4.60 -1.36 -15.35
C LYS A 286 3.82 -0.06 -15.50
N LEU A 287 2.67 -0.12 -16.15
CA LEU A 287 1.79 1.01 -16.40
C LEU A 287 0.44 0.77 -15.75
N ASN A 288 -0.15 1.81 -15.14
CA ASN A 288 -1.54 1.76 -14.67
C ASN A 288 -2.39 2.64 -15.58
N PHE A 289 -3.56 2.16 -15.99
CA PHE A 289 -4.47 2.89 -16.86
C PHE A 289 -5.92 2.49 -16.57
N SER A 290 -6.89 3.26 -17.08
CA SER A 290 -8.31 2.90 -17.00
C SER A 290 -8.91 2.77 -18.39
N ALA A 291 -9.83 1.84 -18.59
CA ALA A 291 -10.51 1.62 -19.86
C ALA A 291 -12.01 1.37 -19.64
N GLY A 292 -12.82 1.55 -20.68
CA GLY A 292 -14.28 1.54 -20.65
C GLY A 292 -14.89 2.96 -20.61
N LYS A 293 -16.17 3.08 -20.96
CA LYS A 293 -16.85 4.39 -20.98
C LYS A 293 -17.03 4.89 -19.54
N LYS A 294 -16.39 6.01 -19.20
CA LYS A 294 -16.51 6.63 -17.89
C LYS A 294 -17.89 7.27 -17.73
N GLU A 295 -18.70 6.72 -16.83
CA GLU A 295 -19.98 7.28 -16.41
C GLU A 295 -19.91 7.60 -14.91
N ASN A 296 -20.52 8.70 -14.49
CA ASN A 296 -20.51 9.11 -13.09
C ASN A 296 -21.87 8.81 -12.46
N TYR A 297 -21.85 8.12 -11.34
CA TYR A 297 -23.01 7.80 -10.52
C TYR A 297 -22.94 8.56 -9.20
N SER A 298 -24.08 8.94 -8.64
CA SER A 298 -24.16 9.61 -7.34
C SER A 298 -24.87 8.69 -6.35
N LEU A 299 -24.19 8.27 -5.29
CA LEU A 299 -24.83 7.50 -4.21
C LEU A 299 -25.80 8.38 -3.43
N PHE A 300 -25.40 9.61 -3.15
CA PHE A 300 -26.25 10.64 -2.56
C PHE A 300 -25.77 12.03 -3.00
N SER A 301 -26.71 12.96 -3.08
CA SER A 301 -26.46 14.37 -3.37
C SER A 301 -27.45 15.24 -2.60
N ASN A 302 -26.92 16.23 -1.86
CA ASN A 302 -27.67 17.21 -1.10
C ASN A 302 -28.80 16.62 -0.24
N ALA A 303 -28.45 15.65 0.61
CA ALA A 303 -29.40 14.94 1.48
C ALA A 303 -30.56 14.26 0.71
N SER A 304 -30.30 13.78 -0.51
CA SER A 304 -31.20 12.91 -1.28
C SER A 304 -30.42 11.72 -1.86
N SER A 305 -31.09 10.58 -1.99
CA SER A 305 -30.58 9.39 -2.66
C SER A 305 -31.73 8.57 -3.25
N ALA A 306 -31.50 8.03 -4.44
CA ALA A 306 -32.39 7.05 -5.07
C ALA A 306 -31.93 5.60 -4.82
N TYR A 307 -31.03 5.36 -3.85
CA TYR A 307 -30.54 4.02 -3.54
C TYR A 307 -31.37 3.33 -2.46
N ARG A 308 -31.40 2.00 -2.52
CA ARG A 308 -31.75 1.12 -1.40
C ARG A 308 -30.53 0.31 -0.94
N ILE A 309 -30.60 -0.22 0.27
CA ILE A 309 -29.75 -1.32 0.72
C ILE A 309 -30.55 -2.61 0.56
N ALA A 310 -30.03 -3.56 -0.21
CA ALA A 310 -30.73 -4.78 -0.60
C ALA A 310 -30.06 -6.02 -0.01
N LEU A 311 -30.85 -6.88 0.62
CA LEU A 311 -30.43 -8.16 1.22
C LEU A 311 -31.25 -9.33 0.66
N THR A 312 -30.70 -10.54 0.71
CA THR A 312 -31.51 -11.76 0.48
C THR A 312 -32.37 -12.07 1.71
N ARG A 313 -33.42 -12.88 1.51
CA ARG A 313 -34.28 -13.34 2.61
C ARG A 313 -33.54 -14.22 3.63
N ASP A 314 -32.53 -14.94 3.17
CA ASP A 314 -31.67 -15.83 3.95
C ASP A 314 -30.35 -15.16 4.39
N ALA A 315 -30.31 -13.82 4.41
CA ALA A 315 -29.16 -13.07 4.89
C ALA A 315 -28.83 -13.44 6.34
N SER A 316 -27.54 -13.56 6.64
CA SER A 316 -27.06 -13.92 7.98
C SER A 316 -27.34 -12.81 9.00
N ALA A 317 -27.17 -13.13 10.29
CA ALA A 317 -27.22 -12.13 11.35
C ALA A 317 -26.17 -11.02 11.15
N SER A 318 -24.99 -11.37 10.65
CA SER A 318 -23.92 -10.43 10.35
C SER A 318 -24.23 -9.54 9.15
N GLU A 319 -24.80 -10.09 8.08
CA GLU A 319 -25.23 -9.31 6.90
C GLU A 319 -26.36 -8.34 7.26
N SER A 320 -27.32 -8.81 8.07
CA SER A 320 -28.42 -7.98 8.58
C SER A 320 -27.92 -6.86 9.50
N TRP A 321 -26.92 -7.14 10.35
CA TRP A 321 -26.29 -6.12 11.19
C TRP A 321 -25.48 -5.13 10.34
N ALA A 322 -24.73 -5.61 9.36
CA ALA A 322 -23.94 -4.77 8.46
C ALA A 322 -24.82 -3.82 7.64
N ALA A 323 -26.00 -4.26 7.19
CA ALA A 323 -26.97 -3.40 6.51
C ALA A 323 -27.44 -2.24 7.39
N LYS A 324 -27.67 -2.50 8.69
CA LYS A 324 -28.06 -1.47 9.67
C LYS A 324 -26.92 -0.51 9.96
N GLU A 325 -25.70 -1.00 10.09
CA GLU A 325 -24.51 -0.14 10.23
C GLU A 325 -24.32 0.73 8.99
N LEU A 326 -24.43 0.17 7.78
CA LEU A 326 -24.34 0.92 6.54
C LEU A 326 -25.40 2.03 6.46
N GLN A 327 -26.65 1.69 6.75
CA GLN A 327 -27.75 2.66 6.78
C GLN A 327 -27.48 3.77 7.80
N HIS A 328 -27.12 3.39 9.04
CA HIS A 328 -26.86 4.34 10.13
C HIS A 328 -25.74 5.30 9.77
N TRP A 329 -24.59 4.78 9.31
CA TRP A 329 -23.44 5.61 9.02
C TRP A 329 -23.63 6.45 7.76
N LEU A 330 -24.26 5.93 6.70
CA LEU A 330 -24.61 6.74 5.54
C LEU A 330 -25.60 7.87 5.90
N LYS A 331 -26.54 7.63 6.80
CA LYS A 331 -27.42 8.68 7.34
C LYS A 331 -26.64 9.72 8.12
N GLU A 332 -25.71 9.31 8.97
CA GLU A 332 -24.83 10.25 9.66
C GLU A 332 -23.97 11.04 8.67
N ILE A 333 -23.44 10.44 7.62
CA ILE A 333 -22.58 11.11 6.64
C ILE A 333 -23.37 12.11 5.78
N SER A 334 -24.51 11.67 5.25
CA SER A 334 -25.22 12.35 4.15
C SER A 334 -26.51 13.06 4.57
N GLY A 335 -27.05 12.72 5.74
CA GLY A 335 -28.40 13.10 6.18
C GLY A 335 -29.52 12.23 5.60
N VAL A 336 -29.20 11.23 4.75
CA VAL A 336 -30.19 10.39 4.07
C VAL A 336 -30.28 9.01 4.69
N GLU A 337 -31.49 8.59 5.03
CA GLU A 337 -31.76 7.21 5.44
C GLU A 337 -32.17 6.38 4.22
N LEU A 338 -31.30 5.47 3.80
CA LEU A 338 -31.60 4.54 2.71
C LEU A 338 -32.50 3.41 3.21
N PRO A 339 -33.56 3.01 2.49
CA PRO A 339 -34.39 1.88 2.92
C PRO A 339 -33.61 0.57 2.83
N ILE A 340 -33.74 -0.29 3.85
CA ILE A 340 -33.27 -1.68 3.81
C ILE A 340 -34.44 -2.55 3.33
N GLN A 341 -34.26 -3.27 2.23
CA GLN A 341 -35.31 -4.07 1.59
C GLN A 341 -34.78 -5.42 1.10
N GLU A 342 -35.69 -6.39 0.93
CA GLU A 342 -35.34 -7.66 0.31
C GLU A 342 -35.16 -7.49 -1.21
N ILE A 343 -34.16 -8.13 -1.81
CA ILE A 343 -33.85 -8.03 -3.25
C ILE A 343 -35.08 -8.36 -4.12
N GLY A 344 -35.92 -9.32 -3.69
CA GLY A 344 -37.13 -9.74 -4.41
C GLY A 344 -38.28 -8.73 -4.41
N GLN A 345 -38.21 -7.66 -3.61
CA GLN A 345 -39.22 -6.61 -3.60
C GLN A 345 -39.04 -5.66 -4.80
N PRO A 346 -40.13 -5.26 -5.48
CA PRO A 346 -40.07 -4.30 -6.59
C PRO A 346 -39.41 -2.99 -6.16
N TYR A 347 -38.41 -2.54 -6.92
CA TYR A 347 -37.72 -1.29 -6.69
C TYR A 347 -37.27 -0.69 -8.01
N THR A 348 -37.45 0.61 -8.17
CA THR A 348 -37.03 1.37 -9.35
C THR A 348 -35.95 2.33 -8.93
N GLY A 349 -34.70 1.97 -9.19
CA GLY A 349 -33.53 2.75 -8.77
C GLY A 349 -32.31 1.85 -8.53
N PRO A 350 -31.14 2.47 -8.34
CA PRO A 350 -29.93 1.75 -8.02
C PRO A 350 -29.92 1.16 -6.61
N GLN A 351 -29.06 0.20 -6.34
CA GLN A 351 -29.04 -0.53 -5.07
C GLN A 351 -27.61 -0.82 -4.58
N ILE A 352 -27.47 -0.89 -3.26
CA ILE A 352 -26.32 -1.50 -2.59
C ILE A 352 -26.73 -2.92 -2.19
N VAL A 353 -26.25 -3.92 -2.91
CA VAL A 353 -26.50 -5.34 -2.65
C VAL A 353 -25.47 -5.84 -1.65
N LEU A 354 -25.95 -6.35 -0.51
CA LEU A 354 -25.12 -6.94 0.53
C LEU A 354 -25.28 -8.46 0.53
N GLY A 355 -24.15 -9.16 0.55
CA GLY A 355 -24.09 -10.63 0.55
C GLY A 355 -23.92 -11.22 -0.85
N TYR A 356 -23.55 -12.50 -0.90
CA TYR A 356 -23.37 -13.18 -2.18
C TYR A 356 -24.71 -13.53 -2.83
N THR A 357 -24.91 -13.11 -4.09
CA THR A 357 -26.12 -13.39 -4.87
C THR A 357 -25.76 -14.04 -6.22
N PRO A 358 -26.62 -14.88 -6.82
CA PRO A 358 -26.32 -15.57 -8.07
C PRO A 358 -25.79 -14.68 -9.21
N PRO A 359 -26.33 -13.45 -9.43
CA PRO A 359 -25.81 -12.55 -10.46
C PRO A 359 -24.33 -12.18 -10.30
N ILE A 360 -23.75 -12.26 -9.09
CA ILE A 360 -22.32 -11.97 -8.86
C ILE A 360 -21.45 -12.95 -9.65
N LYS A 361 -21.83 -14.23 -9.71
CA LYS A 361 -21.13 -15.22 -10.52
C LYS A 361 -21.19 -14.86 -12.00
N ASP A 362 -22.36 -14.47 -12.48
CA ASP A 362 -22.58 -14.19 -13.90
C ASP A 362 -21.92 -12.88 -14.34
N ILE A 363 -21.88 -11.86 -13.48
CA ILE A 363 -21.33 -10.53 -13.77
C ILE A 363 -19.82 -10.47 -13.55
N PHE A 364 -19.31 -11.12 -12.50
CA PHE A 364 -17.91 -10.99 -12.07
C PHE A 364 -17.10 -12.29 -12.16
N GLY A 365 -17.74 -13.44 -12.34
CA GLY A 365 -17.07 -14.75 -12.45
C GLY A 365 -16.58 -15.31 -11.12
N ASN A 366 -16.98 -14.72 -9.99
CA ASN A 366 -16.50 -15.12 -8.66
C ASN A 366 -17.39 -16.22 -8.07
N PRO A 367 -16.82 -17.33 -7.56
CA PRO A 367 -17.59 -18.41 -6.94
C PRO A 367 -18.19 -17.97 -5.60
N ILE A 368 -19.15 -18.75 -5.09
CA ILE A 368 -19.69 -18.53 -3.75
C ILE A 368 -18.58 -18.76 -2.70
N PRO A 369 -18.30 -17.79 -1.81
CA PRO A 369 -17.34 -17.97 -0.72
C PRO A 369 -17.82 -19.00 0.30
N ASN A 370 -16.90 -19.60 1.06
CA ASN A 370 -17.26 -20.35 2.26
C ASN A 370 -17.85 -19.39 3.31
N ASP A 371 -18.78 -19.85 4.14
CA ASP A 371 -19.43 -18.99 5.15
C ASP A 371 -18.42 -18.32 6.11
N LEU A 372 -17.36 -19.03 6.49
CA LEU A 372 -16.28 -18.54 7.37
C LEU A 372 -15.18 -17.77 6.61
N ASP A 373 -15.26 -17.65 5.28
CA ASP A 373 -14.33 -16.84 4.51
C ASP A 373 -14.51 -15.36 4.87
N GLU A 374 -13.47 -14.76 5.41
CA GLU A 374 -13.49 -13.36 5.81
C GLU A 374 -13.05 -12.42 4.69
N SER A 375 -12.57 -12.96 3.56
CA SER A 375 -12.32 -12.13 2.39
C SER A 375 -13.60 -11.52 1.86
N PHE A 376 -13.47 -10.34 1.25
CA PHE A 376 -14.59 -9.63 0.68
C PHE A 376 -14.18 -8.87 -0.57
N HIS A 377 -15.20 -8.46 -1.32
CA HIS A 377 -15.09 -7.60 -2.47
C HIS A 377 -16.24 -6.59 -2.42
N TYR A 378 -15.94 -5.30 -2.54
CA TYR A 378 -16.93 -4.32 -2.96
C TYR A 378 -16.63 -3.80 -4.35
N ILE A 379 -17.65 -3.78 -5.21
CA ILE A 379 -17.50 -3.45 -6.63
C ILE A 379 -18.80 -2.88 -7.18
N ASN A 380 -18.73 -1.95 -8.14
CA ASN A 380 -19.91 -1.49 -8.85
C ASN A 380 -20.12 -2.15 -10.23
N PHE A 381 -21.37 -2.27 -10.63
CA PHE A 381 -21.79 -2.58 -11.99
C PHE A 381 -22.88 -1.60 -12.41
N GLY A 382 -22.54 -0.69 -13.32
CA GLY A 382 -23.36 0.50 -13.52
C GLY A 382 -23.47 1.30 -12.21
N PRO A 383 -24.66 1.78 -11.83
CA PRO A 383 -24.87 2.45 -10.56
C PRO A 383 -25.00 1.47 -9.38
N ASP A 384 -25.22 0.18 -9.59
CA ASP A 384 -25.38 -0.77 -8.50
C ASP A 384 -24.05 -1.08 -7.83
N ILE A 385 -24.03 -1.13 -6.50
CA ILE A 385 -22.86 -1.47 -5.68
C ILE A 385 -23.09 -2.85 -5.07
N TYR A 386 -22.13 -3.74 -5.20
CA TYR A 386 -22.15 -5.09 -4.61
C TYR A 386 -21.08 -5.14 -3.53
N ILE A 387 -21.44 -5.57 -2.33
CA ILE A 387 -20.51 -5.81 -1.22
C ILE A 387 -20.76 -7.23 -0.71
N TYR A 388 -19.80 -8.13 -0.90
CA TYR A 388 -19.99 -9.54 -0.61
C TYR A 388 -18.70 -10.22 -0.13
N GLY A 389 -18.87 -11.28 0.65
CA GLY A 389 -17.84 -12.16 1.17
C GLY A 389 -18.50 -13.40 1.80
N GLY A 390 -17.78 -14.13 2.66
CA GLY A 390 -18.42 -15.19 3.46
C GLY A 390 -19.53 -14.65 4.36
N LYS A 391 -20.60 -15.44 4.53
CA LYS A 391 -21.82 -15.05 5.23
C LYS A 391 -21.59 -14.68 6.70
N THR A 392 -20.61 -15.27 7.37
CA THR A 392 -20.40 -15.05 8.80
C THR A 392 -19.71 -13.72 9.08
N ARG A 393 -18.66 -13.35 8.32
CA ARG A 393 -17.89 -12.11 8.56
C ARG A 393 -17.48 -11.34 7.31
N GLY A 394 -17.19 -12.00 6.18
CA GLY A 394 -16.67 -11.36 4.97
C GLY A 394 -17.51 -10.17 4.50
N THR A 395 -18.81 -10.37 4.24
CA THR A 395 -19.70 -9.28 3.82
C THR A 395 -19.74 -8.13 4.84
N MET A 396 -19.79 -8.44 6.14
CA MET A 396 -19.78 -7.43 7.21
C MET A 396 -18.50 -6.60 7.20
N TYR A 397 -17.34 -7.25 7.05
CA TYR A 397 -16.05 -6.57 6.94
C TYR A 397 -15.92 -5.74 5.66
N GLY A 398 -16.53 -6.19 4.56
CA GLY A 398 -16.63 -5.43 3.32
C GLY A 398 -17.42 -4.13 3.49
N VAL A 399 -18.54 -4.17 4.23
CA VAL A 399 -19.31 -2.96 4.57
C VAL A 399 -18.47 -2.01 5.42
N MET A 400 -17.78 -2.52 6.44
CA MET A 400 -16.90 -1.67 7.27
C MET A 400 -15.76 -1.07 6.45
N SER A 401 -15.20 -1.82 5.49
CA SER A 401 -14.15 -1.33 4.57
C SER A 401 -14.67 -0.27 3.62
N PHE A 402 -15.87 -0.45 3.04
CA PHE A 402 -16.50 0.57 2.21
C PHE A 402 -16.73 1.89 2.97
N LEU A 403 -17.24 1.82 4.21
CA LEU A 403 -17.41 2.99 5.07
C LEU A 403 -16.07 3.64 5.44
N GLU A 404 -15.03 2.85 5.67
CA GLU A 404 -13.70 3.33 6.02
C GLU A 404 -12.99 4.00 4.83
N ASN A 405 -12.97 3.36 3.68
CA ASN A 405 -12.19 3.76 2.50
C ASN A 405 -12.90 4.82 1.67
N GLU A 406 -14.19 4.63 1.39
CA GLU A 406 -14.94 5.50 0.48
C GLU A 406 -15.57 6.69 1.21
N MET A 407 -16.03 6.46 2.45
CA MET A 407 -16.72 7.49 3.24
C MET A 407 -15.82 8.16 4.27
N GLY A 408 -14.68 7.56 4.62
CA GLY A 408 -13.72 8.12 5.58
C GLY A 408 -14.13 7.92 7.05
N CYS A 409 -15.02 6.96 7.35
CA CYS A 409 -15.37 6.63 8.72
C CYS A 409 -14.17 6.04 9.48
N ARG A 410 -14.05 6.38 10.76
CA ARG A 410 -13.05 5.82 11.67
C ARG A 410 -13.68 5.45 12.99
N TRP A 411 -13.39 4.28 13.51
CA TRP A 411 -13.79 3.81 14.85
C TRP A 411 -12.54 3.60 15.70
N TYR A 412 -11.92 4.71 16.11
CA TYR A 412 -10.65 4.69 16.83
C TYR A 412 -10.74 3.95 18.16
N THR A 413 -11.81 4.19 18.92
CA THR A 413 -12.07 3.54 20.22
C THR A 413 -13.55 3.21 20.35
N PRO A 414 -13.96 2.40 21.35
CA PRO A 414 -15.38 2.13 21.58
C PRO A 414 -16.24 3.39 21.80
N SER A 415 -15.63 4.49 22.25
CA SER A 415 -16.33 5.76 22.52
C SER A 415 -15.97 6.89 21.56
N ALA A 416 -15.02 6.70 20.65
CA ALA A 416 -14.56 7.75 19.74
C ALA A 416 -14.60 7.27 18.29
N SER A 417 -15.42 7.93 17.49
CA SER A 417 -15.52 7.71 16.05
C SER A 417 -15.45 9.04 15.31
N ILE A 418 -14.85 9.04 14.12
CA ILE A 418 -14.87 10.19 13.22
C ILE A 418 -15.73 9.84 12.02
N ILE A 419 -16.83 10.58 11.87
CA ILE A 419 -17.83 10.38 10.82
C ILE A 419 -17.89 11.66 9.98
N PRO A 420 -17.27 11.67 8.78
CA PRO A 420 -17.27 12.83 7.90
C PRO A 420 -18.68 13.22 7.47
N LYS A 421 -18.99 14.51 7.40
CA LYS A 421 -20.22 15.01 6.79
C LYS A 421 -19.96 15.31 5.31
N LYS A 422 -20.70 14.70 4.40
CA LYS A 422 -20.55 14.85 2.95
C LYS A 422 -21.88 15.25 2.33
N LYS A 423 -21.87 16.27 1.48
CA LYS A 423 -23.06 16.66 0.69
C LYS A 423 -23.27 15.77 -0.53
N VAL A 424 -22.18 15.29 -1.12
CA VAL A 424 -22.20 14.53 -2.37
C VAL A 424 -21.18 13.39 -2.26
N PHE A 425 -21.57 12.20 -2.73
CA PHE A 425 -20.65 11.11 -3.05
C PHE A 425 -20.91 10.63 -4.47
N GLU A 426 -19.94 10.84 -5.34
CA GLU A 426 -19.96 10.44 -6.74
C GLU A 426 -18.85 9.43 -7.03
N PHE A 427 -19.13 8.46 -7.89
CA PHE A 427 -18.18 7.42 -8.27
C PHE A 427 -18.37 7.03 -9.74
N SER A 428 -17.28 6.67 -10.42
CA SER A 428 -17.32 6.05 -11.75
C SER A 428 -16.93 4.57 -11.70
N SER A 429 -16.08 4.21 -10.74
CA SER A 429 -15.56 2.86 -10.52
C SER A 429 -15.30 2.68 -9.03
N LEU A 430 -15.82 1.58 -8.49
CA LEU A 430 -15.50 1.00 -7.19
C LEU A 430 -15.06 -0.43 -7.49
N ASP A 431 -13.87 -0.81 -7.02
CA ASP A 431 -13.35 -2.16 -7.18
C ASP A 431 -12.28 -2.38 -6.11
N HIS A 432 -12.65 -3.06 -5.02
CA HIS A 432 -11.75 -3.24 -3.89
C HIS A 432 -12.00 -4.56 -3.17
N SER A 433 -10.95 -5.35 -3.03
CA SER A 433 -10.99 -6.65 -2.38
C SER A 433 -9.90 -6.77 -1.34
N GLU A 434 -10.21 -7.35 -0.19
CA GLU A 434 -9.25 -7.65 0.86
C GLU A 434 -9.45 -9.08 1.38
N LYS A 435 -8.39 -9.62 1.97
CA LYS A 435 -8.40 -10.87 2.72
C LYS A 435 -7.62 -10.69 4.02
N PRO A 436 -7.95 -11.41 5.10
CA PRO A 436 -7.22 -11.31 6.35
C PRO A 436 -5.75 -11.74 6.18
N GLY A 437 -4.83 -10.95 6.72
CA GLY A 437 -3.41 -11.30 6.81
C GLY A 437 -3.10 -12.33 7.89
N VAL A 438 -3.91 -12.37 8.95
CA VAL A 438 -3.84 -13.35 10.05
C VAL A 438 -5.26 -13.89 10.31
N ARG A 439 -5.40 -15.21 10.46
CA ARG A 439 -6.72 -15.85 10.64
C ARG A 439 -7.33 -15.53 12.00
N VAL A 440 -6.69 -15.90 13.12
CA VAL A 440 -7.18 -15.55 14.46
C VAL A 440 -6.47 -14.29 14.93
N ARG A 441 -7.23 -13.21 15.11
CA ARG A 441 -6.71 -11.88 15.43
C ARG A 441 -7.17 -11.52 16.83
N ASN A 442 -6.27 -11.64 17.80
CA ASN A 442 -6.59 -11.40 19.20
C ASN A 442 -5.78 -10.20 19.75
N ASP A 443 -6.47 -9.09 19.95
CA ASP A 443 -5.91 -7.90 20.56
C ASP A 443 -6.35 -7.85 22.03
N PHE A 444 -5.38 -7.87 22.95
CA PHE A 444 -5.64 -7.94 24.38
C PHE A 444 -5.68 -6.58 25.07
N TYR A 445 -5.77 -5.47 24.33
CA TYR A 445 -6.07 -4.17 24.95
C TYR A 445 -7.54 -4.11 25.39
N PHE A 446 -7.81 -3.40 26.49
CA PHE A 446 -9.14 -3.26 27.06
C PHE A 446 -10.18 -2.74 26.05
N GLU A 447 -9.78 -1.84 25.15
CA GLU A 447 -10.61 -1.30 24.06
C GLU A 447 -11.11 -2.41 23.12
N ALA A 448 -10.25 -3.36 22.80
CA ALA A 448 -10.52 -4.47 21.89
C ALA A 448 -11.47 -5.51 22.49
N PHE A 449 -11.73 -5.45 23.80
CA PHE A 449 -12.72 -6.30 24.46
C PHE A 449 -14.17 -5.88 24.16
N ASN A 450 -14.41 -4.66 23.67
CA ASN A 450 -15.74 -4.24 23.22
C ASN A 450 -16.15 -4.97 21.92
N PRO A 451 -17.24 -5.76 21.91
CA PRO A 451 -17.59 -6.61 20.76
C PRO A 451 -17.95 -5.80 19.51
N THR A 452 -18.60 -4.64 19.65
CA THR A 452 -18.96 -3.79 18.52
C THR A 452 -17.72 -3.15 17.89
N TRP A 453 -16.81 -2.64 18.72
CA TRP A 453 -15.54 -2.10 18.22
C TRP A 453 -14.70 -3.18 17.54
N ALA A 454 -14.63 -4.38 18.13
CA ALA A 454 -13.93 -5.52 17.56
C ALA A 454 -14.50 -5.92 16.19
N ALA A 455 -15.83 -6.00 16.06
CA ALA A 455 -16.48 -6.29 14.78
C ALA A 455 -16.18 -5.21 13.71
N ARG A 456 -16.25 -3.92 14.08
CA ARG A 456 -15.95 -2.79 13.18
C ARG A 456 -14.49 -2.76 12.72
N ASN A 457 -13.56 -3.15 13.61
CA ASN A 457 -12.12 -3.19 13.34
C ASN A 457 -11.59 -4.59 13.00
N ARG A 458 -12.47 -5.50 12.59
CA ARG A 458 -12.14 -6.83 12.06
C ARG A 458 -11.38 -7.74 13.03
N ILE A 459 -11.54 -7.57 14.33
CA ILE A 459 -11.01 -8.48 15.37
C ILE A 459 -12.00 -9.63 15.58
N ASN A 460 -11.52 -10.87 15.52
CA ASN A 460 -12.33 -12.09 15.61
C ASN A 460 -11.86 -13.08 16.70
N GLY A 461 -10.67 -12.88 17.27
CA GLY A 461 -10.10 -13.77 18.28
C GLY A 461 -10.51 -13.38 19.69
N THR A 462 -10.71 -14.37 20.56
CA THR A 462 -10.84 -14.15 22.01
C THR A 462 -10.16 -15.26 22.79
N ASN A 463 -9.71 -14.94 24.00
CA ASN A 463 -9.21 -15.95 24.95
C ASN A 463 -9.98 -15.83 26.27
N THR A 464 -10.49 -16.96 26.76
CA THR A 464 -11.29 -17.02 27.99
C THR A 464 -11.23 -18.41 28.61
N PHE A 465 -11.50 -18.52 29.92
CA PHE A 465 -11.71 -19.80 30.62
C PHE A 465 -13.18 -20.24 30.64
N GLY A 466 -14.09 -19.50 29.98
CA GLY A 466 -15.53 -19.79 29.98
C GLY A 466 -16.17 -19.65 28.60
N LYS A 467 -17.43 -19.21 28.59
CA LYS A 467 -18.17 -18.94 27.35
C LYS A 467 -17.48 -17.83 26.56
N SER A 468 -17.43 -18.02 25.25
CA SER A 468 -16.91 -17.05 24.29
C SER A 468 -17.66 -15.73 24.37
N ARG A 469 -16.97 -14.62 24.05
CA ARG A 469 -17.59 -13.29 23.96
C ARG A 469 -18.69 -13.31 22.89
N GLU A 470 -19.87 -12.84 23.25
CA GLU A 470 -20.94 -12.63 22.26
C GLU A 470 -20.58 -11.43 21.38
N GLN A 471 -20.29 -11.72 20.11
CA GLN A 471 -19.90 -10.74 19.09
C GLN A 471 -20.61 -11.05 17.78
N ILE A 472 -21.03 -10.00 17.06
CA ILE A 472 -21.56 -10.15 15.70
C ILE A 472 -20.49 -10.77 14.79
N GLY A 473 -20.90 -11.77 14.01
CA GLY A 473 -20.00 -12.54 13.17
C GLY A 473 -19.22 -13.61 13.90
N GLU A 474 -19.59 -13.97 15.13
CA GLU A 474 -18.95 -15.04 15.92
C GLU A 474 -17.45 -14.78 16.14
N THR A 475 -16.80 -15.65 16.90
CA THR A 475 -15.38 -15.51 17.25
C THR A 475 -14.65 -16.84 17.13
N GLU A 476 -13.36 -16.80 16.78
CA GLU A 476 -12.48 -17.98 16.83
C GLU A 476 -11.73 -17.98 18.17
N ASN A 477 -12.17 -18.83 19.10
CA ASN A 477 -11.77 -18.74 20.51
C ASN A 477 -10.70 -19.75 20.91
N TYR A 478 -9.75 -19.30 21.72
CA TYR A 478 -8.76 -20.14 22.41
C TYR A 478 -9.13 -20.26 23.89
N TRP A 479 -9.56 -21.46 24.29
CA TRP A 479 -9.98 -21.73 25.67
C TRP A 479 -8.80 -22.09 26.56
N GLY A 480 -8.64 -21.32 27.63
CA GLY A 480 -7.70 -21.59 28.71
C GLY A 480 -6.22 -21.34 28.41
N VAL A 481 -5.43 -21.47 29.47
CA VAL A 481 -3.96 -21.52 29.53
C VAL A 481 -3.60 -22.10 30.90
N HIS A 482 -2.43 -22.73 31.05
CA HIS A 482 -1.96 -23.21 32.35
C HIS A 482 -2.97 -24.17 33.03
N THR A 483 -3.55 -25.06 32.22
CA THR A 483 -4.74 -25.84 32.57
C THR A 483 -4.44 -27.11 33.38
N PHE A 484 -3.18 -27.46 33.60
CA PHE A 484 -2.82 -28.65 34.39
C PHE A 484 -3.43 -28.67 35.78
N ASN A 485 -3.32 -27.57 36.56
CA ASN A 485 -3.94 -27.52 37.89
C ASN A 485 -5.47 -27.42 37.83
N PHE A 486 -6.05 -26.92 36.72
CA PHE A 486 -7.50 -26.94 36.52
C PHE A 486 -8.00 -28.38 36.34
N PHE A 487 -7.30 -29.20 35.56
CA PHE A 487 -7.70 -30.58 35.31
C PHE A 487 -7.30 -31.54 36.43
N VAL A 488 -6.14 -31.34 37.06
CA VAL A 488 -5.66 -32.18 38.15
C VAL A 488 -5.27 -31.28 39.33
N PRO A 489 -6.26 -30.77 40.10
CA PRO A 489 -6.00 -29.86 41.20
C PRO A 489 -5.17 -30.52 42.29
N VAL A 490 -4.13 -29.82 42.77
CA VAL A 490 -3.33 -30.26 43.92
C VAL A 490 -4.20 -30.55 45.14
N THR A 491 -5.21 -29.71 45.38
CA THR A 491 -6.14 -29.81 46.51
C THR A 491 -6.99 -31.09 46.47
N GLU A 492 -7.20 -31.67 45.29
CA GLU A 492 -7.99 -32.89 45.11
C GLU A 492 -7.12 -34.16 45.26
N PHE A 493 -5.90 -34.15 44.72
CA PHE A 493 -5.12 -35.38 44.52
C PHE A 493 -3.85 -35.52 45.36
N SER A 494 -3.31 -34.46 45.96
CA SER A 494 -1.99 -34.51 46.62
C SER A 494 -1.86 -35.54 47.76
N THR A 495 -2.96 -35.84 48.47
CA THR A 495 -2.95 -36.80 49.59
C THR A 495 -3.10 -38.25 49.13
N SER A 496 -3.99 -38.51 48.18
CA SER A 496 -4.31 -39.87 47.70
C SER A 496 -3.41 -40.32 46.55
N HIS A 497 -2.97 -39.38 45.71
CA HIS A 497 -2.23 -39.61 44.47
C HIS A 497 -1.04 -38.64 44.30
N PRO A 498 -0.08 -38.62 45.23
CA PRO A 498 1.10 -37.76 45.13
C PRO A 498 1.94 -38.04 43.87
N GLU A 499 1.84 -39.22 43.27
CA GLU A 499 2.51 -39.64 42.03
C GLU A 499 2.03 -38.91 40.77
N TYR A 500 0.89 -38.21 40.82
CA TYR A 500 0.38 -37.39 39.70
C TYR A 500 1.19 -36.12 39.50
N PHE A 501 1.93 -35.67 40.52
CA PHE A 501 2.65 -34.41 40.52
C PHE A 501 4.15 -34.60 40.26
N SER A 502 4.82 -33.55 39.83
CA SER A 502 6.24 -33.59 39.45
C SER A 502 7.12 -34.10 40.60
N LEU A 503 8.01 -35.05 40.30
CA LEU A 503 9.12 -35.40 41.18
C LEU A 503 10.23 -34.37 40.98
N LEU A 504 10.68 -33.70 42.04
CA LEU A 504 11.82 -32.79 42.01
C LEU A 504 12.80 -33.19 43.10
N ASN A 505 14.07 -33.35 42.75
CA ASN A 505 15.14 -33.72 43.71
C ASN A 505 14.77 -34.94 44.58
N GLY A 506 14.09 -35.92 43.98
CA GLY A 506 13.65 -37.15 44.66
C GLY A 506 12.40 -37.02 45.54
N LYS A 507 11.71 -35.88 45.55
CA LYS A 507 10.48 -35.65 46.34
C LYS A 507 9.32 -35.18 45.46
N ARG A 508 8.10 -35.60 45.80
CA ARG A 508 6.88 -35.07 45.16
C ARG A 508 6.56 -33.72 45.78
N GLU A 509 6.32 -32.74 44.93
CA GLU A 509 6.03 -31.37 45.32
C GLU A 509 4.55 -31.07 45.11
N PHE A 510 4.02 -30.05 45.78
CA PHE A 510 2.61 -29.68 45.72
C PHE A 510 2.38 -28.17 45.61
N HIS A 511 3.45 -27.37 45.66
CA HIS A 511 3.40 -25.92 45.48
C HIS A 511 4.12 -25.55 44.19
N ASP A 512 3.50 -24.70 43.36
CA ASP A 512 3.98 -24.33 42.02
C ASP A 512 4.46 -25.55 41.23
N VAL A 513 3.61 -26.57 41.12
CA VAL A 513 4.02 -27.89 40.64
C VAL A 513 3.55 -28.15 39.21
N GLN A 514 4.28 -29.00 38.47
CA GLN A 514 3.83 -29.57 37.20
C GLN A 514 3.24 -30.98 37.41
N LEU A 515 2.65 -31.55 36.37
CA LEU A 515 2.15 -32.92 36.39
C LEU A 515 3.20 -33.93 35.93
N CYS A 516 3.08 -35.17 36.43
CA CYS A 516 3.85 -36.31 35.95
C CYS A 516 3.15 -36.89 34.70
N LEU A 517 3.46 -36.34 33.53
CA LEU A 517 2.77 -36.67 32.28
C LEU A 517 2.94 -38.13 31.82
N SER A 518 3.98 -38.82 32.27
CA SER A 518 4.16 -40.26 32.01
C SER A 518 3.22 -41.18 32.81
N ASN A 519 2.41 -40.63 33.73
CA ASN A 519 1.44 -41.41 34.50
C ASN A 519 0.14 -41.61 33.68
N PRO A 520 -0.30 -42.85 33.42
CA PRO A 520 -1.48 -43.12 32.61
C PRO A 520 -2.79 -42.59 33.22
N ASP A 521 -2.90 -42.51 34.54
CA ASP A 521 -4.11 -41.99 35.19
C ASP A 521 -4.26 -40.48 34.98
N VAL A 522 -3.15 -39.74 34.97
CA VAL A 522 -3.15 -38.31 34.61
C VAL A 522 -3.64 -38.10 33.19
N LEU A 523 -3.22 -38.94 32.23
CA LEU A 523 -3.71 -38.91 30.85
C LEU A 523 -5.21 -39.16 30.78
N ASN A 524 -5.71 -40.16 31.49
CA ASN A 524 -7.14 -40.49 31.53
C ASN A 524 -7.97 -39.33 32.12
N ILE A 525 -7.56 -38.79 33.27
CA ILE A 525 -8.26 -37.70 33.96
C ILE A 525 -8.33 -36.45 33.06
N ILE A 526 -7.21 -36.05 32.46
CA ILE A 526 -7.17 -34.87 31.57
C ILE A 526 -8.04 -35.11 30.34
N THR A 527 -7.95 -36.30 29.73
CA THR A 527 -8.75 -36.65 28.54
C THR A 527 -10.26 -36.60 28.84
N ASP A 528 -10.69 -37.10 29.99
CA ASP A 528 -12.11 -37.07 30.37
C ASP A 528 -12.58 -35.65 30.69
N ARG A 529 -11.78 -34.87 31.43
CA ARG A 529 -12.15 -33.51 31.83
C ARG A 529 -12.10 -32.52 30.65
N ILE A 530 -11.17 -32.65 29.72
CA ILE A 530 -11.15 -31.80 28.51
C ILE A 530 -12.35 -32.09 27.61
N LYS A 531 -12.74 -33.37 27.43
CA LYS A 531 -13.95 -33.72 26.67
C LYS A 531 -15.21 -33.15 27.34
N LYS A 532 -15.29 -33.22 28.67
CA LYS A 532 -16.37 -32.58 29.42
C LYS A 532 -16.41 -31.07 29.14
N GLN A 533 -15.26 -30.40 29.21
CA GLN A 533 -15.15 -28.96 28.93
C GLN A 533 -15.62 -28.61 27.51
N MET A 534 -15.28 -29.43 26.52
CA MET A 534 -15.70 -29.24 25.12
C MET A 534 -17.21 -29.40 24.93
N ARG A 535 -17.85 -30.33 25.65
CA ARG A 535 -19.33 -30.47 25.64
C ARG A 535 -20.01 -29.26 26.29
N GLU A 536 -19.44 -28.73 27.37
CA GLU A 536 -20.00 -27.62 28.12
C GLU A 536 -19.78 -26.26 27.44
N ASN A 537 -18.74 -26.14 26.61
CA ASN A 537 -18.37 -24.87 25.95
C ASN A 537 -18.01 -25.09 24.46
N PRO A 538 -18.94 -25.60 23.64
CA PRO A 538 -18.65 -26.11 22.29
C PRO A 538 -18.16 -25.06 21.28
N ASP A 539 -18.36 -23.77 21.57
CA ASP A 539 -18.06 -22.63 20.69
C ASP A 539 -16.55 -22.32 20.59
N ASN A 540 -15.71 -22.97 21.41
CA ASN A 540 -14.27 -22.77 21.30
C ASN A 540 -13.68 -23.57 20.15
N LEU A 541 -12.69 -22.98 19.47
CA LEU A 541 -11.97 -23.61 18.36
C LEU A 541 -10.80 -24.45 18.91
N ILE A 542 -10.09 -23.91 19.90
CA ILE A 542 -8.91 -24.50 20.51
C ILE A 542 -9.14 -24.66 22.00
N TYR A 543 -8.79 -25.83 22.57
CA TYR A 543 -8.88 -26.10 24.01
C TYR A 543 -7.52 -26.48 24.57
N ASP A 544 -7.06 -25.74 25.56
CA ASP A 544 -5.68 -25.82 26.03
C ASP A 544 -5.43 -26.94 27.03
N VAL A 545 -4.34 -27.68 26.81
CA VAL A 545 -3.75 -28.65 27.75
C VAL A 545 -2.28 -28.29 27.90
N SER A 546 -1.96 -27.45 28.91
CA SER A 546 -0.61 -26.92 29.09
C SER A 546 -0.13 -26.90 30.54
N GLN A 547 1.20 -26.88 30.65
CA GLN A 547 1.95 -26.68 31.89
C GLN A 547 1.44 -25.50 32.73
N ASN A 548 1.50 -25.61 34.06
CA ASN A 548 1.27 -24.50 34.99
C ASN A 548 2.36 -23.42 34.83
N ASP A 549 2.11 -22.19 35.26
CA ASP A 549 3.06 -21.07 35.14
C ASP A 549 4.20 -21.14 36.18
N CYS A 550 5.05 -22.17 36.05
CA CYS A 550 6.20 -22.39 36.92
C CYS A 550 7.31 -23.24 36.24
N TYR A 551 8.55 -23.05 36.67
CA TYR A 551 9.75 -23.71 36.12
C TYR A 551 10.11 -25.02 36.84
N ARG A 552 9.16 -25.95 36.97
CA ARG A 552 9.33 -27.16 37.80
C ARG A 552 8.94 -28.46 37.07
N PRO A 553 9.60 -28.82 35.95
CA PRO A 553 9.30 -30.04 35.20
C PRO A 553 9.52 -31.32 36.01
N CYS A 554 8.77 -32.38 35.72
CA CYS A 554 8.90 -33.66 36.41
C CYS A 554 10.23 -34.36 36.08
N GLN A 555 11.02 -34.67 37.10
CA GLN A 555 12.33 -35.31 37.00
C GLN A 555 12.26 -36.85 37.20
N CYS A 556 11.06 -37.45 37.17
CA CYS A 556 10.96 -38.90 37.29
C CYS A 556 11.57 -39.62 36.07
N GLY A 557 12.05 -40.85 36.25
CA GLY A 557 12.78 -41.59 35.21
C GLY A 557 11.99 -41.76 33.90
N ASN A 558 10.68 -41.98 33.98
CA ASN A 558 9.84 -42.16 32.80
C ASN A 558 9.69 -40.87 31.99
N CYS A 559 9.39 -39.74 32.64
CA CYS A 559 9.33 -38.43 31.99
C CYS A 559 10.69 -38.07 31.36
N GLN A 560 11.78 -38.21 32.13
CA GLN A 560 13.10 -37.81 31.69
C GLN A 560 13.69 -38.72 30.61
N ALA A 561 13.22 -39.96 30.49
CA ALA A 561 13.56 -40.83 29.35
C ALA A 561 13.07 -40.21 28.03
N ILE A 562 11.84 -39.67 28.00
CA ILE A 562 11.27 -38.99 26.83
C ILE A 562 12.02 -37.68 26.57
N VAL A 563 12.19 -36.84 27.59
CA VAL A 563 12.91 -35.55 27.48
C VAL A 563 14.33 -35.76 26.93
N LYS A 564 15.06 -36.76 27.43
CA LYS A 564 16.41 -37.08 26.94
C LYS A 564 16.41 -37.56 25.50
N HIS A 565 15.41 -38.35 25.10
CA HIS A 565 15.28 -38.83 23.72
C HIS A 565 15.01 -37.66 22.76
N GLU A 566 14.04 -36.81 23.10
CA GLU A 566 13.62 -35.67 22.28
C GLU A 566 14.60 -34.49 22.34
N GLY A 567 15.43 -34.41 23.38
CA GLY A 567 16.40 -33.33 23.59
C GLY A 567 15.79 -32.03 24.13
N SER A 568 14.51 -32.03 24.52
CA SER A 568 13.79 -30.89 25.06
C SER A 568 12.62 -31.32 25.95
N GLU A 569 12.20 -30.46 26.89
CA GLU A 569 11.03 -30.70 27.74
C GLU A 569 9.71 -30.63 26.97
N SER A 570 9.67 -29.89 25.85
CA SER A 570 8.51 -29.86 24.95
C SER A 570 8.21 -31.22 24.33
N GLY A 571 9.21 -32.10 24.17
CA GLY A 571 8.99 -33.45 23.68
C GLY A 571 8.03 -34.26 24.54
N LEU A 572 8.13 -34.12 25.87
CA LEU A 572 7.20 -34.75 26.81
C LEU A 572 5.79 -34.16 26.70
N ILE A 573 5.70 -32.83 26.54
CA ILE A 573 4.41 -32.14 26.36
C ILE A 573 3.72 -32.61 25.08
N ILE A 574 4.42 -32.60 23.94
CA ILE A 574 3.86 -33.04 22.65
C ILE A 574 3.49 -34.53 22.70
N TRP A 575 4.31 -35.37 23.33
CA TRP A 575 3.98 -36.79 23.54
C TRP A 575 2.67 -36.98 24.29
N PHE A 576 2.46 -36.20 25.35
CA PHE A 576 1.22 -36.25 26.14
C PHE A 576 0.02 -35.70 25.37
N VAL A 577 0.16 -34.50 24.80
CA VAL A 577 -0.90 -33.78 24.09
C VAL A 577 -1.35 -34.52 22.84
N ASN A 578 -0.45 -35.19 22.11
CA ASN A 578 -0.82 -36.02 20.97
C ASN A 578 -1.80 -37.15 21.34
N GLN A 579 -1.63 -37.76 22.52
CA GLN A 579 -2.54 -38.81 22.99
C GLN A 579 -3.91 -38.25 23.37
N VAL A 580 -3.94 -37.09 24.03
CA VAL A 580 -5.19 -36.37 24.33
C VAL A 580 -5.91 -36.00 23.03
N ALA A 581 -5.19 -35.41 22.07
CA ALA A 581 -5.74 -34.98 20.79
C ALA A 581 -6.28 -36.15 19.96
N GLU A 582 -5.62 -37.31 19.98
CA GLU A 582 -6.13 -38.54 19.35
C GLU A 582 -7.44 -39.02 19.98
N ALA A 583 -7.55 -38.95 21.31
CA ALA A 583 -8.76 -39.36 22.01
C ALA A 583 -9.93 -38.40 21.79
N VAL A 584 -9.64 -37.10 21.68
CA VAL A 584 -10.61 -36.01 21.45
C VAL A 584 -11.13 -36.01 20.02
N GLU A 585 -10.28 -36.27 19.02
CA GLU A 585 -10.63 -36.29 17.58
C GLU A 585 -11.82 -37.21 17.27
N LYS A 586 -11.99 -38.28 18.05
CA LYS A 586 -13.07 -39.27 17.89
C LYS A 586 -14.47 -38.67 18.12
N GLU A 587 -14.56 -37.62 18.91
CA GLU A 587 -15.83 -36.96 19.28
C GLU A 587 -15.91 -35.53 18.73
N PHE A 588 -14.78 -34.85 18.60
CA PHE A 588 -14.69 -33.44 18.20
C PHE A 588 -13.69 -33.27 17.04
N PRO A 589 -14.01 -33.75 15.83
CA PRO A 589 -13.07 -33.79 14.70
C PRO A 589 -12.75 -32.40 14.11
N ASP A 590 -13.54 -31.38 14.44
CA ASP A 590 -13.42 -29.99 14.00
C ASP A 590 -12.69 -29.08 15.01
N LYS A 591 -12.22 -29.64 16.14
CA LYS A 591 -11.60 -28.90 17.24
C LYS A 591 -10.12 -29.21 17.39
N PHE A 592 -9.40 -28.28 18.01
CA PHE A 592 -7.96 -28.40 18.28
C PHE A 592 -7.67 -28.54 19.78
N ILE A 593 -6.59 -29.24 20.09
CA ILE A 593 -5.94 -29.17 21.40
C ILE A 593 -4.76 -28.20 21.33
N GLY A 594 -4.82 -27.16 22.16
CA GLY A 594 -3.74 -26.19 22.34
C GLY A 594 -2.72 -26.66 23.37
N THR A 595 -1.47 -26.26 23.23
CA THR A 595 -0.46 -26.40 24.29
C THR A 595 0.62 -25.36 24.18
N LEU A 596 1.36 -25.10 25.26
CA LEU A 596 2.39 -24.07 25.31
C LEU A 596 3.75 -24.59 24.84
N ALA A 597 4.42 -23.75 24.04
CA ALA A 597 5.88 -23.71 23.91
C ALA A 597 6.34 -22.43 24.63
N TYR A 598 6.56 -22.54 25.94
CA TYR A 598 6.73 -21.40 26.85
C TYR A 598 7.81 -21.73 27.87
N GLN A 599 8.70 -20.79 28.14
CA GLN A 599 9.75 -20.95 29.14
C GLN A 599 10.59 -22.22 28.90
N TYR A 600 10.62 -23.15 29.86
CA TYR A 600 11.39 -24.40 29.78
C TYR A 600 10.93 -25.37 28.67
N THR A 601 9.74 -25.17 28.10
CA THR A 601 9.21 -25.95 26.97
C THR A 601 9.22 -25.19 25.65
N ARG A 602 9.89 -24.04 25.58
CA ARG A 602 9.93 -23.23 24.35
C ARG A 602 10.67 -23.93 23.21
N THR A 603 11.78 -24.60 23.49
CA THR A 603 12.62 -25.25 22.47
C THR A 603 11.90 -26.47 21.87
N PRO A 604 11.75 -26.59 20.54
CA PRO A 604 11.10 -27.73 19.90
C PRO A 604 11.81 -29.08 20.13
N PRO A 605 11.05 -30.20 20.12
CA PRO A 605 11.63 -31.54 20.21
C PRO A 605 12.27 -31.97 18.88
N LYS A 606 13.11 -33.00 18.93
CA LYS A 606 13.85 -33.49 17.75
C LYS A 606 13.08 -34.44 16.85
N TYR A 607 12.26 -35.33 17.43
CA TYR A 607 11.71 -36.47 16.69
C TYR A 607 10.18 -36.50 16.71
N ILE A 608 9.57 -36.21 17.85
CA ILE A 608 8.11 -36.20 17.94
C ILE A 608 7.50 -34.94 17.32
N HIS A 609 6.48 -35.10 16.49
CA HIS A 609 5.78 -33.99 15.85
C HIS A 609 4.37 -33.84 16.44
N PRO A 610 3.84 -32.60 16.57
CA PRO A 610 2.44 -32.40 16.93
C PRO A 610 1.48 -33.00 15.90
N ARG A 611 0.37 -33.60 16.36
CA ARG A 611 -0.70 -34.11 15.47
C ARG A 611 -1.38 -32.98 14.69
N LYS A 612 -2.07 -33.33 13.60
CA LYS A 612 -2.85 -32.40 12.76
C LYS A 612 -3.89 -31.56 13.52
N ASN A 613 -4.38 -32.04 14.67
CA ASN A 613 -5.34 -31.32 15.51
C ASN A 613 -4.71 -30.77 16.79
N VAL A 614 -3.39 -30.55 16.78
CA VAL A 614 -2.64 -29.89 17.87
C VAL A 614 -2.15 -28.52 17.42
N VAL A 615 -2.38 -27.52 18.26
CA VAL A 615 -1.90 -26.14 18.07
C VAL A 615 -0.80 -25.86 19.10
N VAL A 616 0.40 -25.57 18.62
CA VAL A 616 1.50 -25.16 19.50
C VAL A 616 1.46 -23.65 19.66
N ARG A 617 1.33 -23.21 20.91
CA ARG A 617 1.28 -21.80 21.29
C ARG A 617 2.64 -21.32 21.77
N LEU A 618 3.37 -20.65 20.88
CA LEU A 618 4.73 -20.15 21.14
C LEU A 618 4.69 -18.74 21.72
N CYS A 619 5.42 -18.51 22.80
CA CYS A 619 5.46 -17.21 23.51
C CYS A 619 6.78 -16.48 23.29
N SER A 620 6.73 -15.16 23.07
CA SER A 620 7.90 -14.29 22.85
C SER A 620 8.41 -13.58 24.10
N ILE A 621 8.01 -14.03 25.30
CA ILE A 621 8.14 -13.28 26.57
C ILE A 621 9.58 -12.80 26.87
N GLU A 622 10.60 -13.54 26.44
CA GLU A 622 12.00 -13.21 26.69
C GLU A 622 12.61 -12.24 25.66
N CYS A 623 11.85 -11.83 24.65
CA CYS A 623 12.35 -10.99 23.56
C CYS A 623 12.62 -9.54 23.99
N CYS A 624 13.42 -8.87 23.17
CA CYS A 624 13.51 -7.42 23.10
C CYS A 624 12.31 -6.88 22.31
N PHE A 625 11.62 -5.89 22.86
CA PHE A 625 10.47 -5.22 22.24
C PHE A 625 10.80 -3.85 21.63
N SER A 626 12.08 -3.46 21.63
CA SER A 626 12.59 -2.24 21.00
C SER A 626 13.00 -2.43 19.54
N HIS A 627 13.38 -3.66 19.18
CA HIS A 627 13.91 -4.01 17.88
C HIS A 627 13.16 -5.22 17.35
N ASP A 628 13.01 -5.31 16.02
CA ASP A 628 12.28 -6.40 15.40
C ASP A 628 12.98 -7.77 15.62
N PHE A 629 12.21 -8.85 15.46
CA PHE A 629 12.74 -10.21 15.67
C PHE A 629 13.93 -10.57 14.78
N LYS A 630 14.03 -10.03 13.56
CA LYS A 630 15.06 -10.41 12.57
C LYS A 630 16.37 -9.66 12.80
N SER A 631 16.34 -8.45 13.34
CA SER A 631 17.52 -7.59 13.49
C SER A 631 18.17 -7.64 14.88
N CYS A 632 17.45 -8.07 15.92
CA CYS A 632 17.96 -8.02 17.29
C CYS A 632 18.71 -9.31 17.70
N GLU A 633 19.92 -9.17 18.25
CA GLU A 633 20.69 -10.30 18.78
C GLU A 633 19.94 -11.08 19.87
N GLN A 634 19.26 -10.36 20.77
CA GLN A 634 18.52 -10.97 21.88
C GLN A 634 17.32 -11.81 21.40
N ASN A 635 16.82 -11.54 20.20
CA ASN A 635 15.67 -12.24 19.62
C ASN A 635 16.07 -13.48 18.81
N LYS A 636 17.37 -13.73 18.57
CA LYS A 636 17.83 -14.83 17.72
C LYS A 636 17.37 -16.21 18.21
N SER A 637 17.41 -16.44 19.52
CA SER A 637 16.99 -17.73 20.09
C SER A 637 15.50 -17.98 19.84
N PHE A 638 14.65 -16.97 20.04
CA PHE A 638 13.22 -17.06 19.73
C PHE A 638 12.98 -17.25 18.24
N LEU A 639 13.67 -16.50 17.38
CA LEU A 639 13.53 -16.63 15.92
C LEU A 639 13.93 -18.03 15.42
N SER A 640 14.94 -18.64 16.04
CA SER A 640 15.31 -20.03 15.76
C SER A 640 14.21 -20.99 16.19
N ASP A 641 13.67 -20.85 17.41
CA ASP A 641 12.58 -21.69 17.91
C ASP A 641 11.33 -21.54 17.02
N LEU A 642 10.96 -20.31 16.62
CA LEU A 642 9.84 -20.03 15.72
C LEU A 642 9.98 -20.74 14.37
N LYS A 643 11.15 -20.66 13.73
CA LYS A 643 11.41 -21.33 12.44
C LYS A 643 11.38 -22.86 12.55
N ASN A 644 11.90 -23.38 13.65
CA ASN A 644 11.90 -24.83 13.87
C ASN A 644 10.49 -25.33 14.14
N TRP A 645 9.73 -24.63 15.00
CA TRP A 645 8.33 -24.95 15.26
C TRP A 645 7.46 -24.83 14.00
N SER A 646 7.70 -23.84 13.13
CA SER A 646 6.92 -23.67 11.90
C SER A 646 7.15 -24.77 10.87
N THR A 647 8.24 -25.53 11.03
CA THR A 647 8.55 -26.72 10.23
C THR A 647 7.91 -27.98 10.82
N LEU A 648 7.78 -28.06 12.16
CA LEU A 648 7.33 -29.26 12.87
C LEU A 648 5.81 -29.29 13.13
N ALA A 649 5.23 -28.16 13.53
CA ALA A 649 3.85 -28.07 13.94
C ALA A 649 2.94 -27.75 12.74
N PRO A 650 1.80 -28.45 12.57
CA PRO A 650 0.83 -28.13 11.52
C PRO A 650 0.11 -26.80 11.78
N HIS A 651 0.02 -26.40 13.05
CA HIS A 651 -0.63 -25.17 13.47
C HIS A 651 0.18 -24.47 14.56
N LEU A 652 0.59 -23.24 14.30
CA LEU A 652 1.19 -22.35 15.29
C LEU A 652 0.21 -21.25 15.70
N TYR A 653 0.17 -20.98 16.98
CA TYR A 653 -0.46 -19.79 17.55
C TYR A 653 0.60 -19.00 18.30
N ILE A 654 0.64 -17.69 18.18
CA ILE A 654 1.66 -16.87 18.84
C ILE A 654 1.02 -16.09 19.97
N TRP A 655 1.68 -16.12 21.12
CA TRP A 655 1.45 -15.21 22.23
C TRP A 655 2.59 -14.20 22.26
N ASP A 656 2.37 -13.05 21.63
CA ASP A 656 3.29 -11.91 21.66
C ASP A 656 2.90 -10.91 22.76
N TYR A 657 3.80 -10.01 23.14
CA TYR A 657 3.63 -9.10 24.26
C TYR A 657 3.94 -7.66 23.86
N VAL A 658 3.00 -6.75 24.09
CA VAL A 658 3.10 -5.34 23.65
C VAL A 658 2.93 -4.35 24.80
N VAL A 659 3.18 -4.79 26.03
CA VAL A 659 2.92 -4.02 27.26
C VAL A 659 4.07 -4.11 28.26
N ASN A 660 4.18 -3.10 29.13
CA ASN A 660 4.98 -3.15 30.35
C ASN A 660 4.12 -3.60 31.54
N PHE A 661 4.23 -4.87 31.95
CA PHE A 661 3.43 -5.41 33.06
C PHE A 661 3.71 -4.75 34.40
N SER A 662 4.95 -4.30 34.62
CA SER A 662 5.32 -3.62 35.86
C SER A 662 4.73 -2.21 35.96
N ASN A 663 4.49 -1.54 34.83
CA ASN A 663 4.00 -0.17 34.81
C ASN A 663 3.17 0.13 33.53
N TYR A 664 1.87 -0.19 33.52
CA TYR A 664 0.98 0.04 32.35
C TYR A 664 0.97 1.51 31.89
N ILE A 665 1.03 2.47 32.82
CA ILE A 665 0.94 3.91 32.52
C ILE A 665 2.26 4.45 31.95
N MET A 666 3.41 3.83 32.24
CA MET A 666 4.72 4.40 31.90
C MET A 666 4.98 4.37 30.38
N PRO A 667 5.74 5.32 29.79
CA PRO A 667 6.00 5.29 28.35
C PRO A 667 6.67 3.99 27.89
N PHE A 668 6.19 3.38 26.80
CA PHE A 668 6.69 2.09 26.30
C PHE A 668 6.88 2.11 24.76
N PRO A 669 8.07 2.47 24.24
CA PRO A 669 8.28 2.79 22.82
C PRO A 669 8.43 1.57 21.88
N ASN A 670 7.41 0.71 21.78
CA ASN A 670 7.42 -0.51 20.96
C ASN A 670 6.59 -0.44 19.67
N PHE A 671 6.06 0.72 19.24
CA PHE A 671 5.22 0.79 18.03
C PHE A 671 5.96 0.38 16.76
N LYS A 672 7.25 0.73 16.65
CA LYS A 672 8.06 0.54 15.44
C LYS A 672 8.33 -0.93 15.11
N VAL A 673 8.15 -1.84 16.06
CA VAL A 673 8.40 -3.28 15.85
C VAL A 673 7.15 -4.07 15.50
N LEU A 674 5.95 -3.53 15.77
CA LEU A 674 4.68 -4.27 15.63
C LEU A 674 4.51 -4.85 14.22
N GLN A 675 4.73 -4.04 13.18
CA GLN A 675 4.53 -4.48 11.80
C GLN A 675 5.48 -5.61 11.39
N SER A 676 6.79 -5.41 11.59
CA SER A 676 7.80 -6.39 11.19
C SER A 676 7.72 -7.67 12.01
N ASN A 677 7.32 -7.59 13.28
CA ASN A 677 7.03 -8.73 14.12
C ASN A 677 5.83 -9.51 13.59
N ILE A 678 4.66 -8.87 13.41
CA ILE A 678 3.45 -9.53 12.87
C ILE A 678 3.70 -10.15 11.49
N GLN A 679 4.43 -9.47 10.60
CA GLN A 679 4.86 -10.05 9.32
C GLN A 679 5.71 -11.30 9.53
N THR A 680 6.70 -11.24 10.42
CA THR A 680 7.57 -12.40 10.73
C THR A 680 6.78 -13.58 11.29
N LEU A 681 5.81 -13.34 12.17
CA LEU A 681 4.95 -14.37 12.75
C LEU A 681 4.03 -15.02 11.70
N ARG A 682 3.39 -14.20 10.84
CA ARG A 682 2.59 -14.68 9.70
C ARG A 682 3.42 -15.50 8.72
N ASP A 683 4.60 -15.01 8.34
CA ASP A 683 5.48 -15.66 7.37
C ASP A 683 6.04 -17.00 7.91
N ASN A 684 5.93 -17.26 9.21
CA ASN A 684 6.23 -18.54 9.85
C ASN A 684 4.96 -19.37 10.17
N HIS A 685 3.93 -19.24 9.33
CA HIS A 685 2.71 -20.06 9.34
C HIS A 685 1.88 -19.99 10.64
N SER A 686 1.93 -18.88 11.36
CA SER A 686 1.02 -18.66 12.48
C SER A 686 -0.44 -18.57 11.99
N ILE A 687 -1.31 -19.42 12.53
CA ILE A 687 -2.75 -19.36 12.30
C ILE A 687 -3.42 -18.30 13.19
N GLY A 688 -2.75 -17.85 14.26
CA GLY A 688 -3.32 -16.90 15.20
C GLY A 688 -2.27 -16.12 15.97
N ILE A 689 -2.51 -14.84 16.17
CA ILE A 689 -1.62 -13.96 16.93
C ILE A 689 -2.45 -13.32 18.03
N MET A 690 -1.95 -13.45 19.25
CA MET A 690 -2.41 -12.69 20.40
C MET A 690 -1.34 -11.69 20.82
N GLU A 691 -1.69 -10.41 20.80
CA GLU A 691 -0.88 -9.32 21.30
C GLU A 691 -1.28 -9.01 22.76
N GLN A 692 -0.61 -9.64 23.72
CA GLN A 692 -0.87 -9.47 25.15
C GLN A 692 -0.57 -8.03 25.59
N ALA A 693 -1.53 -7.43 26.26
CA ALA A 693 -1.57 -6.00 26.49
C ALA A 693 -2.16 -5.63 27.86
N ALA A 694 -2.43 -4.33 28.10
CA ALA A 694 -3.09 -3.84 29.31
C ALA A 694 -4.60 -4.15 29.28
N TYR A 695 -4.94 -5.43 29.52
CA TYR A 695 -6.29 -5.98 29.34
C TYR A 695 -7.26 -5.65 30.48
N GLN A 696 -6.76 -5.30 31.66
CA GLN A 696 -7.58 -5.14 32.87
C GLN A 696 -8.32 -3.79 32.93
N GLY A 697 -7.87 -2.78 32.18
CA GLY A 697 -8.48 -1.46 32.21
C GLY A 697 -7.79 -0.42 31.32
N ARG A 698 -8.36 0.79 31.31
CA ARG A 698 -7.86 1.95 30.57
C ARG A 698 -6.65 2.59 31.24
N GLY A 699 -5.99 3.50 30.52
CA GLY A 699 -4.96 4.39 31.05
C GLY A 699 -3.53 3.94 30.78
N GLY A 700 -3.34 2.78 30.12
CA GLY A 700 -2.04 2.42 29.59
C GLY A 700 -1.53 3.46 28.60
N GLU A 701 -0.21 3.70 28.56
CA GLU A 701 0.36 4.69 27.63
C GLU A 701 -0.07 4.37 26.20
N PHE A 702 -0.71 5.29 25.48
CA PHE A 702 -1.22 5.06 24.11
C PHE A 702 -1.95 3.73 23.88
N ALA A 703 -2.67 3.21 24.88
CA ALA A 703 -3.41 1.95 24.77
C ALA A 703 -4.40 1.97 23.59
N GLU A 704 -5.14 3.07 23.45
CA GLU A 704 -6.14 3.25 22.39
C GLU A 704 -5.50 3.24 20.99
N LEU A 705 -4.35 3.89 20.84
CA LEU A 705 -3.61 3.92 19.58
C LEU A 705 -3.01 2.55 19.25
N ARG A 706 -2.45 1.82 20.24
CA ARG A 706 -1.95 0.45 20.01
C ARG A 706 -3.07 -0.49 19.62
N ALA A 707 -4.19 -0.47 20.31
CA ALA A 707 -5.34 -1.31 19.97
C ALA A 707 -5.78 -1.05 18.51
N TYR A 708 -5.93 0.22 18.14
CA TYR A 708 -6.31 0.58 16.78
C TYR A 708 -5.26 0.12 15.75
N LEU A 709 -3.97 0.39 15.97
CA LEU A 709 -2.92 -0.01 15.03
C LEU A 709 -2.78 -1.53 14.90
N ILE A 710 -2.82 -2.27 16.02
CA ILE A 710 -2.75 -3.73 16.04
C ILE A 710 -3.93 -4.31 15.25
N SER A 711 -5.14 -3.77 15.40
CA SER A 711 -6.29 -4.21 14.61
C SER A 711 -6.08 -4.07 13.10
N LYS A 712 -5.45 -2.96 12.66
CA LYS A 712 -5.11 -2.75 11.25
C LYS A 712 -3.99 -3.67 10.77
N LEU A 713 -2.98 -3.92 11.60
CA LEU A 713 -1.85 -4.79 11.25
C LEU A 713 -2.23 -6.26 11.20
N LEU A 714 -3.03 -6.75 12.14
CA LEU A 714 -3.51 -8.14 12.15
C LEU A 714 -4.40 -8.43 10.94
N TRP A 715 -5.14 -7.43 10.45
CA TRP A 715 -5.90 -7.53 9.21
C TRP A 715 -5.03 -7.38 7.96
N ASN A 716 -4.18 -6.37 7.89
CA ASN A 716 -3.28 -6.09 6.77
C ASN A 716 -1.87 -5.74 7.28
N PRO A 717 -0.96 -6.73 7.40
CA PRO A 717 0.40 -6.49 7.86
C PRO A 717 1.24 -5.63 6.92
N GLU A 718 0.76 -5.37 5.70
CA GLU A 718 1.43 -4.53 4.70
C GLU A 718 0.94 -3.07 4.73
N CYS A 719 0.04 -2.71 5.67
CA CYS A 719 -0.49 -1.34 5.74
C CYS A 719 0.61 -0.32 6.09
N ASN A 720 0.44 0.93 5.64
CA ASN A 720 1.36 2.00 6.01
C ASN A 720 1.07 2.44 7.45
N THR A 721 1.89 2.00 8.39
CA THR A 721 1.73 2.27 9.82
C THR A 721 1.81 3.76 10.16
N ASP A 722 2.68 4.52 9.49
CA ASP A 722 2.80 5.96 9.71
C ASP A 722 1.52 6.69 9.31
N ASN A 723 0.86 6.28 8.22
CA ASN A 723 -0.45 6.80 7.83
C ASN A 723 -1.52 6.49 8.87
N VAL A 724 -1.59 5.24 9.37
CA VAL A 724 -2.57 4.84 10.39
C VAL A 724 -2.37 5.62 11.70
N ILE A 725 -1.12 5.75 12.14
CA ILE A 725 -0.77 6.51 13.35
C ILE A 725 -1.11 7.98 13.15
N THR A 726 -0.72 8.57 12.01
CA THR A 726 -1.00 9.97 11.69
C THR A 726 -2.50 10.25 11.66
N ASP A 727 -3.27 9.42 10.96
CA ASP A 727 -4.73 9.49 10.89
C ASP A 727 -5.34 9.47 12.29
N PHE A 728 -4.93 8.52 13.15
CA PHE A 728 -5.35 8.47 14.55
C PHE A 728 -4.97 9.74 15.31
N MET A 729 -3.73 10.23 15.21
CA MET A 729 -3.27 11.41 15.96
C MET A 729 -4.14 12.63 15.67
N TYR A 730 -4.41 12.91 14.39
CA TYR A 730 -5.21 14.07 14.00
C TYR A 730 -6.71 13.84 14.17
N GLY A 731 -7.20 12.62 13.96
CA GLY A 731 -8.61 12.29 14.13
C GLY A 731 -9.05 12.18 15.59
N TYR A 732 -8.23 11.58 16.45
CA TYR A 732 -8.53 11.38 17.87
C TYR A 732 -8.21 12.60 18.74
N TYR A 733 -7.16 13.36 18.42
CA TYR A 733 -6.75 14.54 19.20
C TYR A 733 -7.00 15.89 18.49
N GLY A 734 -7.62 15.90 17.30
CA GLY A 734 -7.88 17.15 16.57
C GLY A 734 -6.61 17.96 16.31
N ARG A 735 -6.65 19.28 16.52
CA ARG A 735 -5.47 20.15 16.37
C ARG A 735 -4.32 19.79 17.32
N SER A 736 -4.63 19.26 18.51
CA SER A 736 -3.62 18.81 19.47
C SER A 736 -2.79 17.63 18.94
N GLY A 737 -3.32 16.88 17.97
CA GLY A 737 -2.67 15.73 17.34
C GLY A 737 -1.27 16.00 16.84
N ARG A 738 -0.98 17.22 16.36
CA ARG A 738 0.39 17.60 15.94
C ARG A 738 1.41 17.49 17.08
N PHE A 739 1.06 17.93 18.29
CA PHE A 739 1.95 17.92 19.44
C PHE A 739 2.03 16.54 20.08
N ILE A 740 0.92 15.79 20.08
CA ILE A 740 0.91 14.39 20.50
C ILE A 740 1.79 13.55 19.57
N ARG A 741 1.74 13.80 18.25
CA ARG A 741 2.64 13.17 17.28
C ARG A 741 4.11 13.50 17.54
N GLN A 742 4.42 14.76 17.85
CA GLN A 742 5.79 15.14 18.23
C GLN A 742 6.26 14.44 19.51
N TYR A 743 5.38 14.25 20.50
CA TYR A 743 5.69 13.47 21.70
C TYR A 743 5.95 12.01 21.36
N PHE A 744 5.09 11.41 20.53
CA PHE A 744 5.28 10.05 20.02
C PHE A 744 6.65 9.90 19.34
N ASP A 745 7.02 10.81 18.45
CA ASP A 745 8.31 10.77 17.76
C ASP A 745 9.49 10.98 18.73
N LEU A 746 9.34 11.87 19.71
CA LEU A 746 10.33 12.14 20.76
C LEU A 746 10.59 10.91 21.64
N LEU A 747 9.53 10.19 22.03
CA LEU A 747 9.59 8.95 22.79
C LEU A 747 10.28 7.84 21.98
N HIS A 748 9.88 7.65 20.72
CA HIS A 748 10.49 6.63 19.86
C HIS A 748 11.90 6.97 19.38
N LYS A 749 12.36 8.20 19.56
CA LYS A 749 13.76 8.60 19.32
C LYS A 749 14.70 8.14 20.44
N GLN A 750 14.17 7.81 21.63
CA GLN A 750 14.98 7.29 22.73
C GLN A 750 15.45 5.85 22.50
N VAL A 751 14.81 5.13 21.57
CA VAL A 751 15.22 3.78 21.16
C VAL A 751 16.32 3.89 20.11
N VAL A 752 17.57 3.62 20.53
CA VAL A 752 18.74 3.50 19.66
C VAL A 752 19.19 2.04 19.58
N ALA A 753 20.23 1.75 18.79
CA ALA A 753 20.68 0.37 18.56
C ALA A 753 21.03 -0.41 19.84
N GLY A 754 21.52 0.27 20.88
CA GLY A 754 21.83 -0.34 22.19
C GLY A 754 20.70 -0.33 23.22
N THR A 755 19.52 0.23 22.88
CA THR A 755 18.38 0.32 23.80
C THR A 755 17.51 -0.93 23.68
N HIS A 756 17.47 -1.75 24.73
CA HIS A 756 16.62 -2.93 24.80
C HIS A 756 15.57 -2.75 25.89
N ILE A 757 14.28 -2.84 25.52
CA ILE A 757 13.17 -2.84 26.48
C ILE A 757 12.56 -4.24 26.59
N HIS A 758 12.17 -4.58 27.81
CA HIS A 758 11.47 -5.80 28.17
C HIS A 758 10.18 -5.46 28.95
N LEU A 759 9.42 -6.48 29.33
CA LEU A 759 8.10 -6.34 29.96
C LEU A 759 8.12 -5.72 31.37
N GLY A 760 9.31 -5.48 31.93
CA GLY A 760 9.53 -4.89 33.25
C GLY A 760 10.31 -3.58 33.21
N LEU A 761 10.15 -2.78 32.15
CA LEU A 761 10.77 -1.45 32.05
C LEU A 761 10.43 -0.62 33.30
N SER A 762 11.44 0.00 33.89
CA SER A 762 11.39 0.72 35.16
C SER A 762 11.65 2.22 34.97
N SER A 763 11.23 3.04 35.94
CA SER A 763 11.33 4.51 35.84
C SER A 763 12.76 5.05 35.79
N ASP A 764 13.73 4.26 36.23
CA ASP A 764 15.15 4.62 36.29
C ASP A 764 15.93 4.16 35.05
N ASP A 765 15.26 3.55 34.07
CA ASP A 765 15.92 3.10 32.85
C ASP A 765 16.50 4.29 32.04
N PRO A 766 17.70 4.15 31.44
CA PRO A 766 18.41 5.26 30.78
C PRO A 766 17.66 5.95 29.64
N ILE A 767 16.61 5.31 29.12
CA ILE A 767 15.74 5.83 28.07
C ILE A 767 14.95 7.07 28.53
N PHE A 768 14.76 7.25 29.83
CA PHE A 768 13.98 8.34 30.43
C PHE A 768 14.86 9.50 30.91
N THR A 769 15.53 10.17 29.99
CA THR A 769 16.38 11.32 30.31
C THR A 769 15.59 12.53 30.82
N ASP A 770 16.25 13.43 31.57
CA ASP A 770 15.60 14.66 32.05
C ASP A 770 15.19 15.59 30.90
N ASP A 771 15.99 15.65 29.83
CA ASP A 771 15.67 16.39 28.61
C ASP A 771 14.41 15.83 27.93
N PHE A 772 14.28 14.50 27.86
CA PHE A 772 13.08 13.84 27.34
C PHE A 772 11.84 14.24 28.15
N VAL A 773 11.92 14.16 29.49
CA VAL A 773 10.80 14.53 30.37
C VAL A 773 10.43 16.01 30.21
N ALA A 774 11.43 16.90 30.24
CA ALA A 774 11.21 18.34 30.11
C ALA A 774 10.62 18.74 28.75
N ALA A 775 11.10 18.14 27.66
CA ALA A 775 10.55 18.37 26.32
C ALA A 775 9.12 17.83 26.20
N SER A 776 8.83 16.67 26.79
CA SER A 776 7.49 16.07 26.76
C SER A 776 6.46 16.94 27.50
N VAL A 777 6.82 17.50 28.66
CA VAL A 777 5.93 18.43 29.40
C VAL A 777 5.51 19.62 28.52
N LYS A 778 6.48 20.25 27.84
CA LYS A 778 6.19 21.38 26.93
C LYS A 778 5.25 20.99 25.80
N LEU A 779 5.43 19.80 25.22
CA LEU A 779 4.55 19.31 24.15
C LEU A 779 3.12 19.10 24.64
N PHE A 780 2.92 18.57 25.84
CA PHE A 780 1.58 18.39 26.42
C PHE A 780 0.92 19.71 26.82
N GLU A 781 1.69 20.69 27.28
CA GLU A 781 1.18 22.05 27.53
C GLU A 781 0.69 22.70 26.24
N GLU A 782 1.47 22.59 25.16
CA GLU A 782 1.07 23.07 23.84
C GLU A 782 -0.14 22.32 23.27
N ALA A 783 -0.18 21.00 23.42
CA ALA A 783 -1.32 20.17 23.03
C ALA A 783 -2.61 20.59 23.77
N ALA A 784 -2.53 20.85 25.07
CA ALA A 784 -3.68 21.28 25.87
C ALA A 784 -4.16 22.68 25.47
N ARG A 785 -3.23 23.60 25.16
CA ARG A 785 -3.53 24.97 24.74
C ARG A 785 -4.32 25.04 23.44
N VAL A 786 -4.09 24.12 22.51
CA VAL A 786 -4.75 24.09 21.19
C VAL A 786 -5.92 23.11 21.09
N ALA A 787 -6.32 22.48 22.20
CA ALA A 787 -7.42 21.52 22.22
C ALA A 787 -8.73 22.16 21.73
N ASP A 788 -9.42 21.45 20.84
CA ASP A 788 -10.61 21.98 20.15
C ASP A 788 -11.83 22.14 21.07
N ASN A 789 -11.93 21.28 22.07
CA ASN A 789 -13.01 21.24 23.04
C ASN A 789 -12.59 20.46 24.30
N THR A 790 -13.48 20.38 25.28
CA THR A 790 -13.23 19.68 26.56
C THR A 790 -12.97 18.19 26.40
N GLU A 791 -13.54 17.54 25.39
CA GLU A 791 -13.31 16.13 25.11
C GLU A 791 -11.89 15.89 24.60
N ILE A 792 -11.44 16.69 23.63
CA ILE A 792 -10.06 16.64 23.12
C ILE A 792 -9.06 16.99 24.23
N LEU A 793 -9.37 18.00 25.06
CA LEU A 793 -8.53 18.33 26.21
C LEU A 793 -8.41 17.15 27.18
N SER A 794 -9.51 16.45 27.47
CA SER A 794 -9.49 15.27 28.34
C SER A 794 -8.59 14.17 27.76
N ARG A 795 -8.67 13.89 26.46
CA ARG A 795 -7.81 12.92 25.77
C ARG A 795 -6.32 13.31 25.87
N VAL A 796 -6.00 14.60 25.68
CA VAL A 796 -4.63 15.12 25.83
C VAL A 796 -4.12 14.93 27.26
N GLU A 797 -4.96 15.18 28.26
CA GLU A 797 -4.60 14.98 29.67
C GLU A 797 -4.33 13.50 29.99
N VAL A 798 -5.15 12.58 29.47
CA VAL A 798 -4.88 11.13 29.59
C VAL A 798 -3.56 10.76 28.93
N ALA A 799 -3.30 11.25 27.71
CA ALA A 799 -2.04 11.02 27.02
C ALA A 799 -0.82 11.58 27.76
N SER A 800 -1.01 12.55 28.68
CA SER A 800 0.07 13.11 29.51
C SER A 800 0.39 12.30 30.78
N LEU A 801 -0.49 11.37 31.18
CA LEU A 801 -0.32 10.52 32.36
C LEU A 801 1.04 9.79 32.41
N PRO A 802 1.58 9.24 31.32
CA PRO A 802 2.89 8.57 31.34
C PRO A 802 4.02 9.46 31.88
N ILE A 803 4.01 10.75 31.52
CA ILE A 803 5.02 11.71 31.97
C ILE A 803 4.77 12.16 33.41
N LEU A 804 3.50 12.37 33.79
CA LEU A 804 3.15 12.69 35.18
C LEU A 804 3.53 11.53 36.12
N TYR A 805 3.27 10.29 35.70
CA TYR A 805 3.62 9.07 36.43
C TYR A 805 5.13 8.91 36.57
N LEU A 806 5.88 9.11 35.49
CA LEU A 806 7.34 9.05 35.48
C LEU A 806 7.96 10.09 36.43
N LYS A 807 7.46 11.32 36.44
CA LYS A 807 7.87 12.35 37.41
C LYS A 807 7.56 11.93 38.85
N CYS A 808 6.37 11.38 39.11
CA CYS A 808 6.01 10.89 40.44
C CYS A 808 6.93 9.75 40.90
N LYS A 809 7.36 8.85 40.00
CA LYS A 809 8.25 7.74 40.33
C LYS A 809 9.71 8.18 40.54
N ARG A 810 10.24 9.05 39.67
CA ARG A 810 11.65 9.49 39.69
C ARG A 810 11.92 10.58 40.72
N THR A 811 10.99 11.52 40.89
CA THR A 811 11.15 12.69 41.76
C THR A 811 9.90 12.93 42.62
N PRO A 812 9.49 11.96 43.47
CA PRO A 812 8.23 12.00 44.20
C PRO A 812 8.06 13.23 45.10
N GLY A 813 9.14 13.70 45.75
CA GLY A 813 9.10 14.92 46.58
C GLY A 813 8.76 16.16 45.74
N LEU A 814 9.46 16.37 44.62
CA LEU A 814 9.18 17.48 43.71
C LEU A 814 7.76 17.38 43.11
N ALA A 815 7.36 16.20 42.66
CA ALA A 815 6.05 15.95 42.07
C ALA A 815 4.89 16.26 43.03
N LYS A 816 5.11 16.09 44.34
CA LYS A 816 4.14 16.43 45.39
C LYS A 816 3.99 17.96 45.56
N PHE A 817 5.08 18.72 45.44
CA PHE A 817 5.07 20.17 45.65
C PHE A 817 4.75 20.98 44.38
N ASP A 818 5.12 20.49 43.19
CA ASP A 818 4.94 21.21 41.91
C ASP A 818 3.55 21.00 41.28
N GLY A 819 2.66 20.24 41.93
CA GLY A 819 1.30 19.95 41.48
C GLY A 819 1.17 18.75 40.52
N THR A 820 2.28 18.11 40.13
CA THR A 820 2.28 16.93 39.24
C THR A 820 1.43 15.79 39.82
N TYR A 821 1.65 15.44 41.08
CA TYR A 821 0.93 14.35 41.75
C TYR A 821 -0.57 14.65 41.85
N GLN A 822 -0.94 15.89 42.19
CA GLN A 822 -2.34 16.31 42.26
C GLN A 822 -3.02 16.21 40.88
N LYS A 823 -2.33 16.64 39.82
CA LYS A 823 -2.84 16.52 38.44
C LYS A 823 -3.02 15.06 38.03
N PHE A 824 -2.03 14.22 38.31
CA PHE A 824 -2.11 12.77 38.06
C PHE A 824 -3.32 12.13 38.76
N CYS A 825 -3.50 12.39 40.06
CA CYS A 825 -4.63 11.89 40.84
C CYS A 825 -5.99 12.41 40.33
N SER A 826 -6.05 13.65 39.89
CA SER A 826 -7.28 14.24 39.33
C SER A 826 -7.71 13.51 38.05
N ILE A 827 -6.79 13.32 37.12
CA ILE A 827 -7.06 12.67 35.82
C ILE A 827 -7.43 11.19 36.04
N THR A 828 -6.62 10.44 36.80
CA THR A 828 -6.87 9.01 37.04
C THR A 828 -8.22 8.77 37.74
N LYS A 829 -8.59 9.63 38.69
CA LYS A 829 -9.90 9.58 39.34
C LYS A 829 -11.04 9.90 38.37
N ARG A 830 -10.90 10.92 37.53
CA ARG A 830 -11.91 11.31 36.53
C ARG A 830 -12.18 10.19 35.53
N GLU A 831 -11.13 9.54 35.06
CA GLU A 831 -11.20 8.53 33.99
C GLU A 831 -11.37 7.09 34.51
N GLY A 832 -11.41 6.90 35.83
CA GLY A 832 -11.56 5.57 36.45
C GLY A 832 -10.35 4.65 36.23
N ILE A 833 -9.14 5.21 36.13
CA ILE A 833 -7.91 4.45 35.90
C ILE A 833 -7.41 3.88 37.23
N ILE A 834 -7.54 2.56 37.40
CA ILE A 834 -7.21 1.86 38.66
C ILE A 834 -6.11 0.80 38.52
N TYR A 835 -5.67 0.49 37.29
CA TYR A 835 -4.59 -0.47 37.02
C TYR A 835 -3.32 0.27 36.60
N TYR A 836 -2.35 0.36 37.51
CA TYR A 836 -1.04 0.96 37.21
C TYR A 836 -0.03 -0.11 36.74
N SER A 837 -0.32 -1.38 37.00
CA SER A 837 0.44 -2.57 36.64
C SER A 837 -0.51 -3.77 36.63
N GLU A 838 -0.02 -4.94 36.21
CA GLU A 838 -0.80 -6.20 36.25
C GLU A 838 -1.22 -6.61 37.67
N ASP A 839 -0.37 -6.36 38.68
CA ASP A 839 -0.66 -6.59 40.11
C ASP A 839 -1.83 -5.74 40.67
N GLY A 840 -2.37 -4.81 39.88
CA GLY A 840 -3.55 -4.03 40.21
C GLY A 840 -3.42 -3.18 41.47
N GLU A 841 -4.32 -3.40 42.43
CA GLU A 841 -4.50 -2.53 43.60
C GLU A 841 -3.25 -2.43 44.47
N ASN A 842 -2.50 -3.53 44.64
CA ASN A 842 -1.31 -3.54 45.49
C ASN A 842 -0.26 -2.54 44.99
N THR A 843 0.00 -2.51 43.68
CA THR A 843 0.93 -1.54 43.09
C THR A 843 0.41 -0.12 43.13
N ARG A 844 -0.91 0.07 42.91
CA ARG A 844 -1.55 1.38 43.01
C ARG A 844 -1.39 1.98 44.42
N LEU A 845 -1.71 1.21 45.46
CA LEU A 845 -1.59 1.66 46.85
C LEU A 845 -0.14 1.98 47.23
N ARG A 846 0.80 1.12 46.82
CA ARG A 846 2.24 1.34 47.02
C ARG A 846 2.71 2.63 46.37
N PHE A 847 2.32 2.89 45.12
CA PHE A 847 2.65 4.14 44.43
C PHE A 847 2.20 5.39 45.20
N HIS A 848 0.92 5.44 45.62
CA HIS A 848 0.42 6.60 46.37
C HIS A 848 1.15 6.79 47.70
N LYS A 849 1.39 5.69 48.43
CA LYS A 849 2.16 5.71 49.68
C LYS A 849 3.59 6.23 49.49
N GLU A 850 4.28 5.81 48.42
CA GLU A 850 5.63 6.25 48.07
C GLU A 850 5.68 7.76 47.84
N VAL A 851 4.77 8.30 47.02
CA VAL A 851 4.73 9.74 46.70
C VAL A 851 4.33 10.58 47.92
N GLU A 852 3.35 10.12 48.70
CA GLU A 852 2.87 10.85 49.89
C GLU A 852 3.91 10.88 51.02
N ALA A 853 4.71 9.82 51.16
CA ALA A 853 5.79 9.74 52.15
C ALA A 853 7.07 10.49 51.74
N ALA A 854 7.21 10.89 50.48
CA ALA A 854 8.37 11.63 50.01
C ALA A 854 8.47 13.02 50.64
N LYS A 855 9.71 13.42 50.95
CA LYS A 855 10.06 14.67 51.63
C LYS A 855 10.45 15.76 50.66
#